data_AF-A0A355DPF0-F1
#
_entry.id   AF-A0A355DPF0-F1
#
_cell.length_a   1.000
_cell.length_b   1.000
_cell.length_c   1.000
_cell.angle_alpha   90.00
_cell.angle_beta   90.00
_cell.angle_gamma   90.00
#
_symmetry.space_group_name_H-M   'P 1'
#
loop_
_entity.id
_entity.type
_entity.pdbx_description
1 polymer ?
#
loop_
_entity_poly.entity_id
_entity_poly.type
_entity_poly.pdbx_seq_one_letter_code
_entity_poly.pdbx_strand_id
1 'polypeptide(L)'
;MQQLSLALELLNSEPTNINWFQNILATLKVKQETAWTDNFGKSLRQCLRRQGIAPVKTLSLFSGGGGLDIAFHDSGFEIVQMVELEAKYIQTLQKNSQSGKWLEGSKPICTDIRHYSPEPGLKVDFIIGGPPCQTFSAAGRRAAGVAGTTDSRGTLFQEYVRILKILQPKGFLFENVYGITGANGGEAWQAIQEAFREVGYSIYFRILDAADYGVPQHRERLFIVGLKQGKYLFPYPTHGLDSLDQQPYYSAAKAVEGADTSDVEAGLGGRFGHLLEDIPPGLNYSFYTKEMGYPHPIFSWRSKFSDFLYKADPDTPVRTIKAQGGQYTGPFSWENRRFSMSELKRLQTIPDDYEIVGNRQFIIEQIGNSVPPQLGRILALSILDQVIDIKLPFDIPYLPQDKKLSFRQRKRKLTEIYFQKAQTAITELSNQGKIKGLENFIYKKNEQSIRFLSTQYFSWTEEPDSECIKIYLNYELNSSSWTITASTNDNWDEPDQFFIDVYPSCGYDDWVLGTKSVKLCAKQLDPQVFTSLWKAFEEKLNEATGKADLVQLSGYYQYKARISGVMNFCANLKVTSFWRVVQCVTRCIATSAQLKAKEFAEYWGVNEEDIFFYLQSLRAIGYEVRSHNTNPQIPMDEYLIPYAFPTLNPKSVQLRKIL
;
A
#
# COMPACT_ATOMS: atom_id res chain seq x y z
N MET A 1 -1.68 -17.92 -16.94
CA MET A 1 -2.33 -18.75 -15.89
C MET A 1 -3.31 -19.69 -16.56
N GLN A 2 -2.83 -20.82 -17.09
CA GLN A 2 -3.69 -21.97 -17.36
C GLN A 2 -3.98 -22.60 -15.99
N GLN A 3 -5.24 -22.55 -15.55
CA GLN A 3 -5.72 -23.47 -14.52
C GLN A 3 -5.55 -24.86 -15.12
N LEU A 4 -4.60 -25.65 -14.61
CA LEU A 4 -4.52 -27.08 -14.93
C LEU A 4 -5.75 -27.74 -14.30
N SER A 5 -6.79 -27.88 -15.11
CA SER A 5 -8.00 -28.64 -14.83
C SER A 5 -7.68 -30.12 -14.92
N LEU A 6 -7.75 -30.86 -13.81
CA LEU A 6 -8.11 -32.26 -13.92
C LEU A 6 -9.61 -32.30 -14.24
N ALA A 7 -9.95 -32.77 -15.44
CA ALA A 7 -11.32 -32.92 -15.88
C ALA A 7 -12.01 -34.03 -15.06
N LEU A 8 -13.17 -33.71 -14.48
CA LEU A 8 -14.14 -34.70 -14.06
C LEU A 8 -15.54 -34.10 -14.17
N GLU A 9 -16.39 -34.80 -14.91
CA GLU A 9 -17.81 -34.51 -15.10
C GLU A 9 -18.52 -34.53 -13.74
N LEU A 10 -18.93 -33.36 -13.27
CA LEU A 10 -19.96 -33.21 -12.25
C LEU A 10 -21.16 -32.56 -12.92
N LEU A 11 -22.32 -33.19 -12.77
CA LEU A 11 -23.60 -32.74 -13.31
C LEU A 11 -23.84 -31.26 -12.95
N ASN A 12 -23.82 -30.41 -13.98
CA ASN A 12 -24.16 -28.99 -13.92
C ASN A 12 -25.68 -28.82 -13.69
N SER A 13 -26.18 -29.11 -12.50
CA SER A 13 -27.49 -28.59 -12.09
C SER A 13 -27.31 -27.19 -11.52
N GLU A 14 -27.99 -26.19 -12.06
CA GLU A 14 -28.03 -24.86 -11.46
C GLU A 14 -28.55 -24.94 -10.02
N PRO A 15 -27.94 -24.23 -9.05
CA PRO A 15 -28.37 -24.29 -7.66
C PRO A 15 -29.81 -23.79 -7.51
N THR A 16 -30.66 -24.61 -6.87
CA THR A 16 -32.09 -24.34 -6.70
C THR A 16 -32.39 -23.26 -5.65
N ASN A 17 -31.49 -23.06 -4.69
CA ASN A 17 -31.63 -22.06 -3.64
C ASN A 17 -30.88 -20.77 -4.00
N ILE A 18 -31.53 -19.92 -4.80
CA ILE A 18 -30.96 -18.66 -5.31
C ILE A 18 -30.77 -17.62 -4.19
N ASN A 19 -31.68 -17.58 -3.20
CA ASN A 19 -31.66 -16.61 -2.10
C ASN A 19 -31.03 -17.19 -0.80
N TRP A 20 -30.00 -18.04 -0.94
CA TRP A 20 -29.49 -18.86 0.16
C TRP A 20 -29.07 -18.05 1.39
N PHE A 21 -28.43 -16.88 1.21
CA PHE A 21 -28.02 -16.04 2.33
C PHE A 21 -29.22 -15.45 3.08
N GLN A 22 -30.30 -15.08 2.38
CA GLN A 22 -31.54 -14.64 3.02
C GLN A 22 -32.20 -15.76 3.81
N ASN A 23 -32.11 -17.00 3.33
CA ASN A 23 -32.59 -18.17 4.06
C ASN A 23 -31.79 -18.39 5.36
N ILE A 24 -30.45 -18.20 5.33
CA ILE A 24 -29.64 -18.23 6.56
C ILE A 24 -30.15 -17.18 7.55
N LEU A 25 -30.32 -15.94 7.10
CA LEU A 25 -30.79 -14.85 7.96
C LEU A 25 -32.17 -15.14 8.55
N ALA A 26 -33.10 -15.65 7.75
CA ALA A 26 -34.43 -16.05 8.20
C ALA A 26 -34.37 -17.16 9.25
N THR A 27 -33.57 -18.21 9.01
CA THR A 27 -33.35 -19.32 9.96
C THR A 27 -32.75 -18.83 11.28
N LEU A 28 -31.80 -17.90 11.21
CA LEU A 28 -31.17 -17.30 12.39
C LEU A 28 -32.01 -16.19 13.05
N LYS A 29 -33.16 -15.84 12.45
CA LYS A 29 -34.02 -14.71 12.87
C LYS A 29 -33.25 -13.39 12.95
N VAL A 30 -32.29 -13.20 12.04
CA VAL A 30 -31.47 -11.99 11.94
C VAL A 30 -32.09 -11.08 10.89
N LYS A 31 -32.38 -9.84 11.27
CA LYS A 31 -32.78 -8.80 10.33
C LYS A 31 -31.54 -8.12 9.76
N GLN A 32 -31.60 -7.71 8.49
CA GLN A 32 -30.57 -6.88 7.86
C GLN A 32 -30.69 -5.41 8.29
N GLU A 33 -30.56 -5.17 9.58
CA GLU A 33 -30.59 -3.82 10.14
C GLU A 33 -29.36 -3.02 9.68
N THR A 34 -29.51 -1.69 9.62
CA THR A 34 -28.36 -0.81 9.45
C THR A 34 -27.53 -0.79 10.73
N ALA A 35 -26.23 -0.43 10.64
CA ALA A 35 -25.27 -0.58 11.73
C ALA A 35 -25.01 -2.06 12.13
N TRP A 36 -23.80 -2.55 11.85
CA TRP A 36 -23.45 -3.95 12.07
C TRP A 36 -23.13 -4.24 13.55
N THR A 37 -24.16 -4.43 14.37
CA THR A 37 -24.06 -4.86 15.80
C THR A 37 -23.58 -6.31 16.00
N ASP A 38 -23.27 -6.98 14.90
CA ASP A 38 -22.90 -8.40 14.76
C ASP A 38 -23.91 -9.39 15.37
N ASN A 39 -25.19 -9.07 15.18
CA ASN A 39 -26.30 -9.98 15.45
C ASN A 39 -26.17 -11.30 14.68
N PHE A 40 -25.55 -11.29 13.49
CA PHE A 40 -25.32 -12.50 12.71
C PHE A 40 -24.42 -13.51 13.45
N GLY A 41 -23.22 -13.09 13.88
CA GLY A 41 -22.30 -13.96 14.63
C GLY A 41 -22.92 -14.48 15.93
N LYS A 42 -23.58 -13.60 16.71
CA LYS A 42 -24.28 -13.96 17.95
C LYS A 42 -25.38 -14.99 17.73
N SER A 43 -26.28 -14.75 16.77
CA SER A 43 -27.39 -15.66 16.45
C SER A 43 -26.88 -16.98 15.89
N LEU A 44 -25.83 -16.96 15.08
CA LEU A 44 -25.21 -18.17 14.55
C LEU A 44 -24.67 -19.06 15.66
N ARG A 45 -23.84 -18.47 16.56
CA ARG A 45 -23.29 -19.18 17.73
C ARG A 45 -24.39 -19.77 18.60
N GLN A 46 -25.45 -19.00 18.85
CA GLN A 46 -26.58 -19.46 19.67
C GLN A 46 -27.36 -20.59 18.99
N CYS A 47 -27.58 -20.51 17.68
CA CYS A 47 -28.28 -21.53 16.91
C CYS A 47 -27.54 -22.87 16.94
N LEU A 48 -26.23 -22.85 16.63
CA LEU A 48 -25.40 -24.06 16.59
C LEU A 48 -25.26 -24.70 17.97
N ARG A 49 -25.12 -23.91 19.04
CA ARG A 49 -25.12 -24.41 20.43
C ARG A 49 -26.42 -25.12 20.80
N ARG A 50 -27.59 -24.57 20.39
CA ARG A 50 -28.90 -25.19 20.66
C ARG A 50 -29.09 -26.54 19.97
N GLN A 51 -28.41 -26.77 18.85
CA GLN A 51 -28.47 -28.05 18.12
C GLN A 51 -27.61 -29.14 18.76
N GLY A 52 -26.83 -28.82 19.81
CA GLY A 52 -25.99 -29.80 20.48
C GLY A 52 -24.83 -30.29 19.62
N ILE A 53 -24.43 -29.52 18.60
CA ILE A 53 -23.28 -29.84 17.75
C ILE A 53 -22.02 -29.85 18.62
N ALA A 54 -21.29 -30.97 18.58
CA ALA A 54 -20.03 -31.09 19.29
C ALA A 54 -19.02 -30.05 18.75
N PRO A 55 -18.34 -29.29 19.62
CA PRO A 55 -17.41 -28.26 19.17
C PRO A 55 -16.22 -28.86 18.42
N VAL A 56 -15.84 -28.22 17.32
CA VAL A 56 -14.68 -28.61 16.51
C VAL A 56 -13.44 -27.95 17.08
N LYS A 57 -12.53 -28.74 17.64
CA LYS A 57 -11.35 -28.21 18.32
C LYS A 57 -10.38 -27.64 17.31
N THR A 58 -10.08 -26.35 17.44
CA THR A 58 -9.37 -25.58 16.42
C THR A 58 -8.16 -24.87 16.99
N LEU A 59 -7.01 -25.10 16.38
CA LEU A 59 -5.79 -24.34 16.67
C LEU A 59 -5.68 -23.17 15.69
N SER A 60 -5.52 -21.97 16.23
CA SER A 60 -5.27 -20.76 15.45
C SER A 60 -3.79 -20.40 15.49
N LEU A 61 -3.20 -20.26 14.31
CA LEU A 61 -1.81 -19.85 14.13
C LEU A 61 -1.77 -18.47 13.49
N PHE A 62 -0.87 -17.60 13.96
CA PHE A 62 -0.74 -16.22 13.47
C PHE A 62 -2.06 -15.44 13.67
N SER A 63 -2.63 -15.56 14.87
CA SER A 63 -4.00 -15.09 15.19
C SER A 63 -4.19 -13.58 14.98
N GLY A 64 -3.12 -12.79 15.07
CA GLY A 64 -3.18 -11.34 14.90
C GLY A 64 -4.17 -10.69 15.87
N GLY A 65 -4.99 -9.78 15.36
CA GLY A 65 -6.06 -9.13 16.12
C GLY A 65 -7.29 -10.02 16.40
N GLY A 66 -7.35 -11.25 15.85
CA GLY A 66 -8.42 -12.21 16.11
C GLY A 66 -9.54 -12.29 15.07
N GLY A 67 -9.43 -11.63 13.92
CA GLY A 67 -10.54 -11.58 12.96
C GLY A 67 -11.00 -12.94 12.42
N LEU A 68 -10.06 -13.85 12.12
CA LEU A 68 -10.38 -15.22 11.71
C LEU A 68 -10.86 -16.07 12.89
N ASP A 69 -10.36 -15.79 14.10
CA ASP A 69 -10.75 -16.48 15.33
C ASP A 69 -12.21 -16.20 15.68
N ILE A 70 -12.62 -14.93 15.63
CA ILE A 70 -14.02 -14.49 15.78
C ILE A 70 -14.91 -15.30 14.84
N ALA A 71 -14.51 -15.38 13.57
CA ALA A 71 -15.30 -16.03 12.54
C ALA A 71 -15.56 -17.51 12.83
N PHE A 72 -14.50 -18.27 13.13
CA PHE A 72 -14.62 -19.70 13.41
C PHE A 72 -15.33 -19.94 14.75
N HIS A 73 -15.01 -19.14 15.76
CA HIS A 73 -15.66 -19.24 17.06
C HIS A 73 -17.17 -18.99 16.99
N ASP A 74 -17.62 -18.01 16.21
CA ASP A 74 -19.04 -17.73 15.99
C ASP A 74 -19.75 -18.85 15.23
N SER A 75 -19.02 -19.53 14.36
CA SER A 75 -19.48 -20.73 13.65
C SER A 75 -19.40 -22.00 14.49
N GLY A 76 -19.17 -21.94 15.80
CA GLY A 76 -19.24 -23.11 16.68
C GLY A 76 -17.97 -23.95 16.75
N PHE A 77 -16.85 -23.47 16.20
CA PHE A 77 -15.54 -24.05 16.47
C PHE A 77 -15.06 -23.62 17.87
N GLU A 78 -14.37 -24.51 18.57
CA GLU A 78 -13.73 -24.22 19.85
C GLU A 78 -12.26 -23.88 19.60
N ILE A 79 -11.88 -22.60 19.74
CA ILE A 79 -10.50 -22.17 19.53
C ILE A 79 -9.67 -22.55 20.76
N VAL A 80 -8.98 -23.69 20.69
CA VAL A 80 -8.27 -24.24 21.87
C VAL A 80 -7.03 -23.42 22.23
N GLN A 81 -6.31 -22.91 21.24
CA GLN A 81 -5.12 -22.08 21.41
C GLN A 81 -5.00 -21.08 20.25
N MET A 82 -4.50 -19.89 20.55
CA MET A 82 -4.23 -18.81 19.59
C MET A 82 -2.77 -18.41 19.68
N VAL A 83 -1.96 -18.83 18.71
CA VAL A 83 -0.51 -18.58 18.69
C VAL A 83 -0.24 -17.26 17.96
N GLU A 84 0.35 -16.32 18.68
CA GLU A 84 0.67 -14.98 18.16
C GLU A 84 1.99 -14.48 18.74
N LEU A 85 2.82 -13.87 17.90
CA LEU A 85 4.15 -13.38 18.26
C LEU A 85 4.07 -12.03 18.98
N GLU A 86 3.21 -11.13 18.48
CA GLU A 86 3.16 -9.75 18.90
C GLU A 86 2.42 -9.61 20.25
N ALA A 87 3.17 -9.28 21.31
CA ALA A 87 2.62 -9.13 22.66
C ALA A 87 1.43 -8.15 22.73
N LYS A 88 1.45 -7.09 21.91
CA LYS A 88 0.33 -6.13 21.79
C LYS A 88 -0.96 -6.77 21.27
N TYR A 89 -0.86 -7.73 20.36
CA TYR A 89 -2.02 -8.45 19.82
C TYR A 89 -2.52 -9.49 20.83
N ILE A 90 -1.59 -10.14 21.55
CA ILE A 90 -1.93 -11.03 22.67
C ILE A 90 -2.76 -10.31 23.73
N GLN A 91 -2.49 -9.05 24.05
CA GLN A 91 -3.32 -8.27 25.00
C GLN A 91 -4.78 -8.16 24.53
N THR A 92 -5.00 -7.88 23.24
CA THR A 92 -6.33 -7.90 22.62
C THR A 92 -6.99 -9.27 22.75
N LEU A 93 -6.27 -10.33 22.38
CA LEU A 93 -6.80 -11.71 22.43
C LEU A 93 -7.13 -12.13 23.87
N GLN A 94 -6.26 -11.84 24.84
CA GLN A 94 -6.47 -12.11 26.26
C GLN A 94 -7.70 -11.39 26.80
N LYS A 95 -7.86 -10.10 26.46
CA LYS A 95 -9.03 -9.32 26.89
C LYS A 95 -10.34 -9.93 26.39
N ASN A 96 -10.36 -10.41 25.14
CA ASN A 96 -11.54 -11.03 24.55
C ASN A 96 -11.73 -12.50 24.91
N SER A 97 -10.75 -13.15 25.54
CA SER A 97 -10.83 -14.57 25.97
C SER A 97 -11.39 -14.76 27.39
N GLN A 98 -11.61 -13.66 28.13
CA GLN A 98 -12.16 -13.68 29.48
C GLN A 98 -13.63 -14.14 29.50
N SER A 99 -14.12 -14.55 30.67
CA SER A 99 -15.52 -14.98 30.80
C SER A 99 -16.48 -13.84 30.44
N GLY A 100 -17.53 -14.18 29.68
CA GLY A 100 -18.51 -13.23 29.17
C GLY A 100 -18.00 -12.35 28.02
N LYS A 101 -16.78 -12.56 27.53
CA LYS A 101 -16.23 -11.86 26.35
C LYS A 101 -16.33 -12.71 25.09
N TRP A 102 -16.02 -12.10 23.95
CA TRP A 102 -16.35 -12.68 22.65
C TRP A 102 -15.72 -14.05 22.41
N LEU A 103 -14.42 -14.21 22.68
CA LEU A 103 -13.62 -15.43 22.48
C LEU A 103 -13.47 -16.26 23.77
N GLU A 104 -14.45 -16.18 24.68
CA GLU A 104 -14.44 -16.90 25.95
C GLU A 104 -14.05 -18.38 25.80
N GLY A 105 -13.09 -18.81 26.61
CA GLY A 105 -12.56 -20.18 26.63
C GLY A 105 -11.34 -20.40 25.74
N SER A 106 -10.96 -19.41 24.92
CA SER A 106 -9.76 -19.50 24.08
C SER A 106 -8.48 -19.21 24.88
N LYS A 107 -7.36 -19.84 24.52
CA LYS A 107 -6.05 -19.66 25.19
C LYS A 107 -5.03 -18.95 24.29
N PRO A 108 -4.82 -17.63 24.41
CA PRO A 108 -3.73 -16.93 23.72
C PRO A 108 -2.35 -17.40 24.20
N ILE A 109 -1.42 -17.60 23.27
CA ILE A 109 -0.03 -18.01 23.52
C ILE A 109 0.91 -17.03 22.82
N CYS A 110 1.61 -16.22 23.61
CA CYS A 110 2.60 -15.25 23.12
C CYS A 110 3.92 -15.96 22.81
N THR A 111 4.16 -16.34 21.56
CA THR A 111 5.41 -16.97 21.16
C THR A 111 5.64 -16.86 19.67
N ASP A 112 6.91 -16.94 19.27
CA ASP A 112 7.26 -17.19 17.88
C ASP A 112 6.83 -18.61 17.49
N ILE A 113 6.17 -18.76 16.35
CA ILE A 113 5.72 -20.06 15.85
C ILE A 113 6.86 -21.07 15.74
N ARG A 114 8.09 -20.62 15.46
CA ARG A 114 9.30 -21.47 15.36
C ARG A 114 9.66 -22.13 16.69
N HIS A 115 9.27 -21.51 17.81
CA HIS A 115 9.49 -22.04 19.16
C HIS A 115 8.23 -22.70 19.73
N TYR A 116 7.08 -22.55 19.06
CA TYR A 116 5.85 -23.22 19.46
C TYR A 116 5.87 -24.70 19.08
N SER A 117 5.52 -25.54 20.05
CA SER A 117 5.22 -26.96 19.86
C SER A 117 3.93 -27.30 20.60
N PRO A 118 3.00 -28.03 19.96
CA PRO A 118 1.76 -28.46 20.61
C PRO A 118 2.05 -29.37 21.81
N GLU A 119 1.32 -29.17 22.91
CA GLU A 119 1.44 -29.99 24.11
C GLU A 119 1.08 -31.47 23.80
N PRO A 120 1.79 -32.46 24.39
CA PRO A 120 1.43 -33.87 24.24
C PRO A 120 -0.04 -34.13 24.62
N GLY A 121 -0.82 -34.67 23.71
CA GLY A 121 -2.25 -34.97 23.92
C GLY A 121 -3.21 -33.83 23.57
N LEU A 122 -2.72 -32.68 23.07
CA LEU A 122 -3.59 -31.64 22.51
C LEU A 122 -4.34 -32.20 21.29
N LYS A 123 -5.67 -32.34 21.43
CA LYS A 123 -6.54 -32.78 20.34
C LYS A 123 -6.99 -31.58 19.51
N VAL A 124 -6.68 -31.62 18.22
CA VAL A 124 -7.03 -30.58 17.25
C VAL A 124 -7.67 -31.25 16.04
N ASP A 125 -8.90 -30.86 15.73
CA ASP A 125 -9.66 -31.34 14.58
C ASP A 125 -9.39 -30.50 13.33
N PHE A 126 -9.10 -29.21 13.51
CA PHE A 126 -8.90 -28.25 12.43
C PHE A 126 -7.84 -27.20 12.78
N ILE A 127 -7.13 -26.67 11.78
CA ILE A 127 -6.18 -25.56 11.97
C ILE A 127 -6.57 -24.38 11.10
N ILE A 128 -6.46 -23.17 11.64
CA ILE A 128 -6.65 -21.92 10.90
C ILE A 128 -5.42 -21.03 11.04
N GLY A 129 -5.13 -20.19 10.04
CA GLY A 129 -4.09 -19.18 10.19
C GLY A 129 -3.68 -18.50 8.89
N GLY A 130 -3.04 -17.34 9.02
CA GLY A 130 -2.54 -16.56 7.89
C GLY A 130 -1.07 -16.15 8.08
N PRO A 131 -0.11 -17.01 7.70
CA PRO A 131 1.31 -16.68 7.85
C PRO A 131 1.68 -15.41 7.07
N PRO A 132 2.51 -14.51 7.65
CA PRO A 132 2.83 -13.25 7.01
C PRO A 132 3.62 -13.46 5.71
N CYS A 133 3.27 -12.68 4.69
CA CYS A 133 3.72 -12.88 3.30
C CYS A 133 4.25 -11.56 2.70
N GLN A 134 4.95 -10.78 3.53
CA GLN A 134 5.25 -9.36 3.27
C GLN A 134 6.06 -9.15 1.98
N THR A 135 6.96 -10.08 1.63
CA THR A 135 7.79 -10.05 0.41
C THR A 135 6.98 -10.11 -0.89
N PHE A 136 5.75 -10.64 -0.85
CA PHE A 136 4.94 -10.91 -2.04
C PHE A 136 3.78 -9.90 -2.25
N SER A 137 3.64 -8.91 -1.37
CA SER A 137 2.59 -7.89 -1.44
C SER A 137 2.90 -6.81 -2.49
N ALA A 138 1.87 -6.13 -3.02
CA ALA A 138 2.08 -5.02 -3.97
C ALA A 138 2.82 -3.82 -3.35
N ALA A 139 2.65 -3.60 -2.04
CA ALA A 139 3.40 -2.60 -1.28
C ALA A 139 4.87 -3.02 -1.15
N GLY A 140 5.13 -4.30 -0.82
CA GLY A 140 6.48 -4.88 -0.82
C GLY A 140 7.15 -4.74 -2.19
N ARG A 141 6.47 -5.05 -3.29
CA ARG A 141 7.03 -4.86 -4.64
C ARG A 141 7.47 -3.44 -4.96
N ARG A 142 6.69 -2.43 -4.52
CA ARG A 142 6.98 -1.00 -4.80
C ARG A 142 7.96 -0.37 -3.83
N ALA A 143 7.90 -0.73 -2.55
CA ALA A 143 8.88 -0.27 -1.58
C ALA A 143 10.26 -0.88 -1.87
N ALA A 144 10.28 -2.03 -2.57
CA ALA A 144 11.33 -2.98 -2.27
C ALA A 144 11.78 -3.97 -3.38
N GLY A 145 11.05 -4.13 -4.49
CA GLY A 145 11.29 -5.28 -5.38
C GLY A 145 10.91 -6.62 -4.70
N VAL A 146 10.63 -7.67 -5.47
CA VAL A 146 10.21 -8.98 -4.90
C VAL A 146 11.44 -9.66 -4.30
N ALA A 147 11.61 -9.61 -2.98
CA ALA A 147 12.71 -10.30 -2.30
C ALA A 147 12.53 -11.83 -2.19
N GLY A 148 11.47 -12.41 -2.77
CA GLY A 148 11.30 -13.87 -2.82
C GLY A 148 11.35 -14.58 -1.47
N THR A 149 11.83 -15.82 -1.47
CA THR A 149 11.98 -16.74 -0.34
C THR A 149 13.23 -16.50 0.52
N THR A 150 14.06 -15.49 0.20
CA THR A 150 15.30 -15.20 0.93
C THR A 150 15.09 -14.35 2.19
N ASP A 151 13.91 -13.75 2.38
CA ASP A 151 13.51 -13.19 3.69
C ASP A 151 13.04 -14.34 4.60
N SER A 152 13.58 -14.40 5.82
CA SER A 152 13.18 -15.32 6.90
C SER A 152 11.67 -15.39 7.17
N ARG A 153 10.91 -14.37 6.77
CA ARG A 153 9.44 -14.35 6.87
C ARG A 153 8.73 -15.10 5.74
N GLY A 154 9.38 -15.24 4.58
CA GLY A 154 8.85 -15.98 3.43
C GLY A 154 8.80 -17.50 3.62
N THR A 155 9.47 -18.03 4.66
CA THR A 155 9.52 -19.45 4.99
C THR A 155 8.56 -19.85 6.11
N LEU A 156 7.82 -18.91 6.73
CA LEU A 156 6.93 -19.20 7.86
C LEU A 156 5.76 -20.14 7.54
N PHE A 157 5.43 -20.33 6.26
CA PHE A 157 4.48 -21.38 5.85
C PHE A 157 5.00 -22.78 6.18
N GLN A 158 6.32 -23.00 6.22
CA GLN A 158 6.93 -24.28 6.61
C GLN A 158 6.67 -24.59 8.08
N GLU A 159 6.57 -23.58 8.94
CA GLU A 159 6.18 -23.77 10.34
C GLU A 159 4.72 -24.21 10.46
N TYR A 160 3.83 -23.67 9.61
CA TYR A 160 2.47 -24.18 9.49
C TYR A 160 2.46 -25.67 9.10
N VAL A 161 3.26 -26.04 8.10
CA VAL A 161 3.43 -27.44 7.64
C VAL A 161 4.02 -28.34 8.74
N ARG A 162 4.99 -27.85 9.53
CA ARG A 162 5.54 -28.57 10.68
C ARG A 162 4.46 -28.90 11.71
N ILE A 163 3.58 -27.94 12.03
CA ILE A 163 2.49 -28.16 12.97
C ILE A 163 1.47 -29.16 12.39
N LEU A 164 1.15 -29.09 11.09
CA LEU A 164 0.31 -30.11 10.43
C LEU A 164 0.92 -31.51 10.51
N LYS A 165 2.24 -31.64 10.37
CA LYS A 165 2.94 -32.93 10.51
C LYS A 165 2.82 -33.53 11.91
N ILE A 166 2.77 -32.68 12.95
CA ILE A 166 2.66 -33.11 14.36
C ILE A 166 1.22 -33.45 14.71
N LEU A 167 0.27 -32.53 14.45
CA LEU A 167 -1.11 -32.64 14.92
C LEU A 167 -2.01 -33.42 13.98
N GLN A 168 -1.68 -33.45 12.69
CA GLN A 168 -2.37 -34.27 11.70
C GLN A 168 -3.92 -34.08 11.71
N PRO A 169 -4.45 -32.84 11.78
CA PRO A 169 -5.90 -32.55 11.84
C PRO A 169 -6.67 -33.05 10.62
N LYS A 170 -8.00 -33.08 10.67
CA LYS A 170 -8.85 -33.46 9.52
C LYS A 170 -8.62 -32.53 8.32
N GLY A 171 -8.46 -31.24 8.59
CA GLY A 171 -8.18 -30.24 7.58
C GLY A 171 -7.63 -28.95 8.17
N PHE A 172 -7.39 -27.98 7.29
CA PHE A 172 -6.95 -26.65 7.68
C PHE A 172 -7.47 -25.57 6.72
N LEU A 173 -7.52 -24.33 7.21
CA LEU A 173 -7.69 -23.13 6.39
C LEU A 173 -6.45 -22.23 6.52
N PHE A 174 -5.86 -21.92 5.38
CA PHE A 174 -4.72 -21.04 5.24
C PHE A 174 -5.14 -19.80 4.45
N GLU A 175 -5.00 -18.63 5.05
CA GLU A 175 -5.27 -17.33 4.42
C GLU A 175 -3.96 -16.67 3.97
N ASN A 176 -4.01 -15.98 2.82
CA ASN A 176 -2.89 -15.17 2.38
C ASN A 176 -3.25 -14.07 1.37
N VAL A 177 -2.30 -13.20 1.06
CA VAL A 177 -2.41 -12.22 -0.04
C VAL A 177 -2.38 -12.91 -1.40
N TYR A 178 -3.19 -12.42 -2.34
CA TYR A 178 -3.29 -13.00 -3.69
C TYR A 178 -1.98 -13.02 -4.48
N GLY A 179 -1.04 -12.11 -4.14
CA GLY A 179 0.22 -11.89 -4.86
C GLY A 179 1.17 -13.09 -4.87
N ILE A 180 0.99 -14.03 -3.93
CA ILE A 180 1.81 -15.24 -3.81
C ILE A 180 1.73 -16.14 -5.06
N THR A 181 0.57 -16.15 -5.74
CA THR A 181 0.32 -16.99 -6.93
C THR A 181 1.14 -16.61 -8.16
N GLY A 182 1.70 -15.39 -8.22
CA GLY A 182 2.48 -14.89 -9.35
C GLY A 182 3.91 -14.50 -8.99
N ALA A 183 4.34 -14.75 -7.76
CA ALA A 183 5.70 -14.45 -7.31
C ALA A 183 6.71 -15.46 -7.89
N ASN A 184 7.93 -15.00 -8.18
CA ASN A 184 9.04 -15.82 -8.71
C ASN A 184 8.62 -16.71 -9.89
N GLY A 185 7.83 -16.19 -10.84
CA GLY A 185 7.36 -16.99 -11.98
C GLY A 185 6.43 -18.16 -11.64
N GLY A 186 5.98 -18.29 -10.39
CA GLY A 186 5.11 -19.37 -9.90
C GLY A 186 5.81 -20.42 -9.01
N GLU A 187 7.14 -20.35 -8.85
CA GLU A 187 7.91 -21.32 -8.06
C GLU A 187 7.49 -21.37 -6.59
N ALA A 188 7.33 -20.20 -5.95
CA ALA A 188 6.91 -20.12 -4.55
C ALA A 188 5.53 -20.76 -4.33
N TRP A 189 4.64 -20.63 -5.32
CA TRP A 189 3.34 -21.27 -5.28
C TRP A 189 3.45 -22.78 -5.38
N GLN A 190 4.24 -23.30 -6.32
CA GLN A 190 4.49 -24.74 -6.46
C GLN A 190 5.09 -25.35 -5.20
N ALA A 191 6.07 -24.69 -4.58
CA ALA A 191 6.68 -25.14 -3.33
C ALA A 191 5.65 -25.26 -2.18
N ILE A 192 4.69 -24.32 -2.10
CA ILE A 192 3.61 -24.39 -1.11
C ILE A 192 2.69 -25.59 -1.38
N GLN A 193 2.34 -25.85 -2.65
CA GLN A 193 1.50 -27.00 -3.00
C GLN A 193 2.18 -28.31 -2.63
N GLU A 194 3.47 -28.44 -2.93
CA GLU A 194 4.23 -29.65 -2.65
C GLU A 194 4.41 -29.86 -1.14
N ALA A 195 4.75 -28.80 -0.40
CA ALA A 195 4.92 -28.89 1.06
C ALA A 195 3.66 -29.38 1.79
N PHE A 196 2.47 -28.95 1.37
CA PHE A 196 1.21 -29.46 1.94
C PHE A 196 0.91 -30.91 1.51
N ARG A 197 1.26 -31.27 0.27
CA ARG A 197 1.10 -32.65 -0.25
C ARG A 197 2.00 -33.63 0.48
N GLU A 198 3.24 -33.26 0.76
CA GLU A 198 4.23 -34.06 1.50
C GLU A 198 3.76 -34.43 2.91
N VAL A 199 2.97 -33.56 3.57
CA VAL A 199 2.37 -33.84 4.88
C VAL A 199 0.98 -34.49 4.80
N GLY A 200 0.55 -34.91 3.60
CA GLY A 200 -0.63 -35.73 3.36
C GLY A 200 -1.93 -34.96 3.10
N TYR A 201 -1.87 -33.69 2.68
CA TYR A 201 -3.06 -32.89 2.40
C TYR A 201 -3.22 -32.55 0.92
N SER A 202 -4.43 -32.76 0.41
CA SER A 202 -4.89 -32.19 -0.86
C SER A 202 -5.42 -30.79 -0.61
N ILE A 203 -5.03 -29.83 -1.45
CA ILE A 203 -5.41 -28.41 -1.27
C ILE A 203 -6.41 -27.93 -2.32
N TYR A 204 -7.36 -27.11 -1.87
CA TYR A 204 -8.38 -26.43 -2.68
C TYR A 204 -8.26 -24.94 -2.44
N PHE A 205 -8.18 -24.12 -3.48
CA PHE A 205 -7.92 -22.71 -3.30
C PHE A 205 -8.72 -21.80 -4.23
N ARG A 206 -9.06 -20.61 -3.73
CA ARG A 206 -9.67 -19.51 -4.49
C ARG A 206 -9.21 -18.16 -4.00
N ILE A 207 -9.24 -17.18 -4.91
CA ILE A 207 -9.14 -15.77 -4.55
C ILE A 207 -10.57 -15.24 -4.41
N LEU A 208 -10.89 -14.70 -3.24
CA LEU A 208 -12.20 -14.17 -2.90
C LEU A 208 -12.09 -12.67 -2.60
N ASP A 209 -13.08 -11.87 -3.00
CA ASP A 209 -13.24 -10.49 -2.55
C ASP A 209 -14.21 -10.47 -1.37
N ALA A 210 -13.80 -9.92 -0.22
CA ALA A 210 -14.65 -9.83 0.96
C ALA A 210 -16.00 -9.11 0.70
N ALA A 211 -16.04 -8.17 -0.24
CA ALA A 211 -17.27 -7.49 -0.64
C ALA A 211 -18.35 -8.45 -1.18
N ASP A 212 -17.95 -9.48 -1.92
CA ASP A 212 -18.83 -10.51 -2.46
C ASP A 212 -19.45 -11.40 -1.35
N TYR A 213 -18.95 -11.28 -0.11
CA TYR A 213 -19.40 -12.05 1.05
C TYR A 213 -20.02 -11.18 2.15
N GLY A 214 -20.44 -9.95 1.81
CA GLY A 214 -21.16 -9.06 2.73
C GLY A 214 -20.25 -8.25 3.64
N VAL A 215 -18.97 -8.07 3.29
CA VAL A 215 -18.10 -7.12 3.98
C VAL A 215 -18.18 -5.77 3.24
N PRO A 216 -18.35 -4.62 3.89
CA PRO A 216 -18.39 -3.30 3.23
C PRO A 216 -16.98 -2.82 2.80
N GLN A 217 -16.15 -3.75 2.32
CA GLN A 217 -14.77 -3.51 1.90
C GLN A 217 -14.36 -4.42 0.75
N HIS A 218 -13.80 -3.85 -0.32
CA HIS A 218 -13.08 -4.59 -1.35
C HIS A 218 -11.73 -5.07 -0.81
N ARG A 219 -11.60 -6.36 -0.53
CA ARG A 219 -10.41 -7.01 0.03
C ARG A 219 -10.22 -8.40 -0.57
N GLU A 220 -9.35 -8.48 -1.57
CA GLU A 220 -8.96 -9.74 -2.20
C GLU A 220 -7.98 -10.53 -1.33
N ARG A 221 -8.29 -11.81 -1.07
CA ARG A 221 -7.44 -12.77 -0.37
C ARG A 221 -7.49 -14.14 -1.01
N LEU A 222 -6.35 -14.82 -0.98
CA LEU A 222 -6.22 -16.23 -1.32
C LEU A 222 -6.61 -17.03 -0.08
N PHE A 223 -7.55 -17.94 -0.24
CA PHE A 223 -7.89 -18.95 0.76
C PHE A 223 -7.52 -20.32 0.21
N ILE A 224 -6.89 -21.12 1.05
CA ILE A 224 -6.55 -22.51 0.78
C ILE A 224 -7.18 -23.36 1.88
N VAL A 225 -8.01 -24.32 1.49
CA VAL A 225 -8.52 -25.36 2.38
C VAL A 225 -7.78 -26.65 2.04
N GLY A 226 -7.06 -27.19 3.01
CA GLY A 226 -6.35 -28.46 2.86
C GLY A 226 -7.05 -29.57 3.61
N LEU A 227 -7.25 -30.72 2.96
CA LEU A 227 -7.93 -31.88 3.52
C LEU A 227 -7.07 -33.14 3.37
N LYS A 228 -7.12 -34.03 4.35
CA LYS A 228 -6.52 -35.37 4.20
C LYS A 228 -7.26 -36.23 3.18
N GLN A 229 -8.58 -36.13 3.17
CA GLN A 229 -9.48 -36.92 2.33
C GLN A 229 -10.70 -36.08 1.95
N GLY A 230 -11.35 -36.43 0.84
CA GLY A 230 -12.55 -35.75 0.36
C GLY A 230 -12.24 -34.66 -0.66
N LYS A 231 -13.24 -33.81 -0.93
CA LYS A 231 -13.17 -32.67 -1.83
C LYS A 231 -13.78 -31.46 -1.14
N TYR A 232 -13.37 -30.26 -1.55
CA TYR A 232 -13.94 -29.03 -1.03
C TYR A 232 -14.26 -28.05 -2.16
N LEU A 233 -15.45 -27.46 -2.09
CA LEU A 233 -15.88 -26.37 -2.95
C LEU A 233 -16.16 -25.13 -2.11
N PHE A 234 -15.74 -23.97 -2.60
CA PHE A 234 -16.00 -22.69 -1.93
C PHE A 234 -17.46 -22.28 -2.11
N PRO A 235 -18.07 -21.61 -1.12
CA PRO A 235 -19.45 -21.14 -1.22
C PRO A 235 -19.59 -20.05 -2.29
N TYR A 236 -20.76 -20.02 -2.95
CA TYR A 236 -21.12 -18.89 -3.83
C TYR A 236 -21.04 -17.57 -3.06
N PRO A 237 -20.76 -16.44 -3.76
CA PRO A 237 -20.94 -15.11 -3.19
C PRO A 237 -22.34 -14.91 -2.58
N THR A 238 -22.41 -14.18 -1.47
CA THR A 238 -23.67 -13.75 -0.85
C THR A 238 -24.15 -12.41 -1.39
N HIS A 239 -23.25 -11.61 -1.97
CA HIS A 239 -23.53 -10.28 -2.51
C HIS A 239 -22.78 -10.06 -3.84
N GLY A 240 -23.21 -9.05 -4.59
CA GLY A 240 -22.61 -8.63 -5.84
C GLY A 240 -23.08 -9.43 -7.04
N LEU A 241 -22.56 -9.07 -8.21
CA LEU A 241 -22.99 -9.65 -9.50
C LEU A 241 -22.70 -11.15 -9.64
N ASP A 242 -21.80 -11.70 -8.82
CA ASP A 242 -21.47 -13.12 -8.83
C ASP A 242 -22.30 -13.93 -7.81
N SER A 243 -23.15 -13.28 -6.99
CA SER A 243 -24.14 -13.98 -6.17
C SER A 243 -25.30 -14.46 -7.03
N LEU A 244 -25.98 -15.51 -6.58
CA LEU A 244 -27.06 -16.14 -7.34
C LEU A 244 -28.27 -15.20 -7.51
N ASP A 245 -28.55 -14.39 -6.49
CA ASP A 245 -29.65 -13.42 -6.44
C ASP A 245 -29.23 -11.98 -6.80
N GLN A 246 -27.93 -11.75 -7.07
CA GLN A 246 -27.34 -10.43 -7.29
C GLN A 246 -27.63 -9.41 -6.19
N GLN A 247 -27.74 -9.87 -4.92
CA GLN A 247 -27.92 -9.01 -3.75
C GLN A 247 -26.91 -7.84 -3.76
N PRO A 248 -27.33 -6.57 -3.63
CA PRO A 248 -26.42 -5.41 -3.66
C PRO A 248 -25.39 -5.44 -2.52
N TYR A 249 -24.18 -4.93 -2.76
CA TYR A 249 -23.18 -4.83 -1.69
C TYR A 249 -23.64 -3.96 -0.51
N TYR A 250 -23.10 -4.23 0.67
CA TYR A 250 -23.16 -3.26 1.76
C TYR A 250 -22.28 -2.05 1.48
N SER A 251 -22.87 -0.88 1.59
CA SER A 251 -22.18 0.38 1.42
C SER A 251 -21.41 0.79 2.68
N ALA A 252 -20.39 1.63 2.51
CA ALA A 252 -19.63 2.16 3.62
C ALA A 252 -20.51 2.96 4.60
N ALA A 253 -21.43 3.80 4.10
CA ALA A 253 -22.34 4.60 4.93
C ALA A 253 -23.24 3.73 5.82
N LYS A 254 -23.85 2.69 5.24
CA LYS A 254 -24.70 1.76 6.00
C LYS A 254 -23.92 1.01 7.09
N ALA A 255 -22.64 0.71 6.83
CA ALA A 255 -21.80 0.00 7.80
C ALA A 255 -21.44 0.86 9.01
N VAL A 256 -21.18 2.16 8.80
CA VAL A 256 -20.68 3.06 9.86
C VAL A 256 -21.78 3.80 10.63
N GLU A 257 -23.03 3.74 10.17
CA GLU A 257 -24.17 4.42 10.79
C GLU A 257 -24.26 4.14 12.31
N GLY A 258 -24.29 5.18 13.14
CA GLY A 258 -24.38 5.04 14.60
C GLY A 258 -23.13 4.46 15.28
N ALA A 259 -21.98 4.45 14.61
CA ALA A 259 -20.71 4.13 15.25
C ALA A 259 -20.28 5.25 16.19
N ASP A 260 -19.54 4.90 17.25
CA ASP A 260 -18.90 5.91 18.08
C ASP A 260 -17.85 6.70 17.26
N THR A 261 -17.96 8.02 17.31
CA THR A 261 -17.12 8.98 16.59
C THR A 261 -16.36 9.91 17.55
N SER A 262 -16.34 9.59 18.85
CA SER A 262 -15.69 10.40 19.89
C SER A 262 -14.18 10.59 19.70
N ASP A 263 -13.50 9.67 19.01
CA ASP A 263 -12.06 9.70 18.71
C ASP A 263 -11.74 10.29 17.32
N VAL A 264 -12.72 10.93 16.67
CA VAL A 264 -12.55 11.58 15.38
C VAL A 264 -11.88 12.94 15.55
N GLU A 265 -10.83 13.16 14.76
CA GLU A 265 -10.22 14.47 14.58
C GLU A 265 -10.71 15.12 13.27
N ALA A 266 -10.88 16.44 13.29
CA ALA A 266 -11.27 17.21 12.11
C ALA A 266 -10.10 17.32 11.12
N GLY A 267 -10.37 17.00 9.85
CA GLY A 267 -9.41 17.17 8.76
C GLY A 267 -8.20 16.23 8.82
N LEU A 268 -7.21 16.52 7.98
CA LEU A 268 -6.00 15.69 7.84
C LEU A 268 -4.67 16.38 8.16
N GLY A 269 -4.67 17.72 8.25
CA GLY A 269 -3.48 18.54 8.46
C GLY A 269 -2.32 18.29 7.46
N GLY A 270 -1.19 18.96 7.70
CA GLY A 270 0.06 18.78 6.94
C GLY A 270 0.00 19.19 5.46
N ARG A 271 1.08 18.89 4.72
CA ARG A 271 1.32 19.33 3.32
C ARG A 271 0.13 19.05 2.38
N PHE A 272 -0.48 17.86 2.45
CA PHE A 272 -1.50 17.43 1.50
C PHE A 272 -2.92 17.31 2.08
N GLY A 273 -3.16 17.65 3.36
CA GLY A 273 -4.45 17.42 4.00
C GLY A 273 -5.62 18.17 3.35
N HIS A 274 -5.42 19.45 3.06
CA HIS A 274 -6.40 20.31 2.35
C HIS A 274 -6.86 19.75 1.00
N LEU A 275 -6.03 18.96 0.30
CA LEU A 275 -6.40 18.38 -0.99
C LEU A 275 -7.51 17.34 -0.86
N LEU A 276 -7.73 16.77 0.32
CA LEU A 276 -8.80 15.79 0.52
C LEU A 276 -10.17 16.41 0.23
N GLU A 277 -10.39 17.67 0.59
CA GLU A 277 -11.71 18.32 0.51
C GLU A 277 -12.26 18.32 -0.92
N ASP A 278 -11.42 18.60 -1.91
CA ASP A 278 -11.84 18.69 -3.31
C ASP A 278 -11.88 17.32 -4.04
N ILE A 279 -11.32 16.25 -3.46
CA ILE A 279 -11.38 14.90 -4.06
C ILE A 279 -12.82 14.38 -3.95
N PRO A 280 -13.50 14.01 -5.04
CA PRO A 280 -14.85 13.46 -4.92
C PRO A 280 -14.84 12.04 -4.30
N PRO A 281 -15.91 11.63 -3.59
CA PRO A 281 -16.02 10.30 -2.99
C PRO A 281 -15.76 9.16 -4.01
N GLY A 282 -14.90 8.21 -3.61
CA GLY A 282 -14.45 7.09 -4.45
C GLY A 282 -13.12 7.32 -5.16
N LEU A 283 -12.64 8.57 -5.23
CA LEU A 283 -11.35 8.92 -5.83
C LEU A 283 -10.23 9.07 -4.79
N ASN A 284 -9.03 9.33 -5.29
CA ASN A 284 -7.82 9.51 -4.50
C ASN A 284 -6.97 10.63 -5.12
N TYR A 285 -5.69 10.73 -4.74
CA TYR A 285 -4.75 11.71 -5.29
C TYR A 285 -4.72 11.80 -6.82
N SER A 286 -5.07 10.73 -7.55
CA SER A 286 -5.08 10.73 -9.00
C SER A 286 -6.06 11.76 -9.57
N PHE A 287 -7.04 12.19 -8.78
CA PHE A 287 -7.92 13.30 -9.12
C PHE A 287 -7.14 14.54 -9.59
N TYR A 288 -5.97 14.83 -9.00
CA TYR A 288 -5.10 15.95 -9.37
C TYR A 288 -4.03 15.58 -10.41
N THR A 289 -4.32 14.64 -11.31
CA THR A 289 -3.41 14.26 -12.40
C THR A 289 -3.95 14.69 -13.75
N LYS A 290 -3.06 14.85 -14.74
CA LYS A 290 -3.43 15.20 -16.14
C LYS A 290 -4.39 14.16 -16.73
N GLU A 291 -4.17 12.89 -16.39
CA GLU A 291 -4.92 11.73 -16.87
C GLU A 291 -6.38 11.72 -16.40
N MET A 292 -6.69 12.38 -15.28
CA MET A 292 -8.07 12.60 -14.82
C MET A 292 -8.67 13.92 -15.31
N GLY A 293 -7.94 14.66 -16.16
CA GLY A 293 -8.38 15.93 -16.75
C GLY A 293 -8.14 17.16 -15.85
N TYR A 294 -7.38 17.04 -14.75
CA TYR A 294 -7.14 18.17 -13.86
C TYR A 294 -6.25 19.21 -14.56
N PRO A 295 -6.66 20.50 -14.63
CA PRO A 295 -5.99 21.50 -15.46
C PRO A 295 -4.59 21.89 -14.96
N HIS A 296 -4.35 21.80 -13.64
CA HIS A 296 -3.05 22.06 -13.02
C HIS A 296 -2.60 20.86 -12.17
N PRO A 297 -2.07 19.79 -12.80
CA PRO A 297 -1.75 18.55 -12.11
C PRO A 297 -0.79 18.73 -10.92
N ILE A 298 -1.23 18.35 -9.72
CA ILE A 298 -0.40 18.39 -8.50
C ILE A 298 0.46 17.12 -8.38
N PHE A 299 -0.05 16.01 -8.90
CA PHE A 299 0.65 14.73 -8.88
C PHE A 299 0.87 14.20 -10.29
N SER A 300 2.02 13.55 -10.47
CA SER A 300 2.26 12.70 -11.64
C SER A 300 1.44 11.41 -11.54
N TRP A 301 0.97 10.89 -12.67
CA TRP A 301 0.27 9.60 -12.72
C TRP A 301 1.10 8.48 -12.10
N ARG A 302 0.45 7.68 -11.23
CA ARG A 302 1.08 6.56 -10.51
C ARG A 302 2.25 6.95 -9.59
N SER A 303 2.43 8.25 -9.28
CA SER A 303 3.47 8.73 -8.37
C SER A 303 3.23 8.37 -6.89
N LYS A 304 1.98 8.09 -6.51
CA LYS A 304 1.59 7.62 -5.16
C LYS A 304 0.81 6.31 -5.23
N PHE A 305 0.64 5.66 -4.08
CA PHE A 305 -0.22 4.49 -3.97
C PHE A 305 -1.70 4.85 -4.10
N SER A 306 -2.53 3.91 -4.53
CA SER A 306 -3.97 4.13 -4.77
C SER A 306 -4.78 4.46 -3.51
N ASP A 307 -4.21 4.26 -2.33
CA ASP A 307 -4.76 4.62 -1.02
C ASP A 307 -4.31 6.01 -0.55
N PHE A 308 -3.38 6.67 -1.24
CA PHE A 308 -2.96 8.03 -0.90
C PHE A 308 -4.09 9.02 -1.17
N LEU A 309 -4.54 9.73 -0.14
CA LEU A 309 -5.72 10.61 -0.16
C LEU A 309 -6.99 9.94 -0.67
N TYR A 310 -7.13 8.63 -0.49
CA TYR A 310 -8.34 7.93 -0.93
C TYR A 310 -9.54 8.32 -0.05
N LYS A 311 -10.53 8.99 -0.65
CA LYS A 311 -11.81 9.33 -0.03
C LYS A 311 -12.82 8.21 -0.29
N ALA A 312 -13.34 7.62 0.77
CA ALA A 312 -14.37 6.59 0.69
C ALA A 312 -15.63 7.13 0.01
N ASP A 313 -16.31 6.25 -0.71
CA ASP A 313 -17.60 6.53 -1.32
C ASP A 313 -18.69 6.00 -0.38
N PRO A 314 -19.65 6.83 0.07
CA PRO A 314 -20.68 6.39 1.01
C PRO A 314 -21.55 5.26 0.46
N ASP A 315 -21.72 5.18 -0.87
CA ASP A 315 -22.66 4.27 -1.53
C ASP A 315 -22.04 2.95 -1.97
N THR A 316 -20.73 2.77 -1.77
CA THR A 316 -20.02 1.55 -2.18
C THR A 316 -19.13 1.01 -1.06
N PRO A 317 -18.67 -0.24 -1.15
CA PRO A 317 -17.65 -0.76 -0.24
C PRO A 317 -16.35 0.07 -0.29
N VAL A 318 -15.70 0.26 0.86
CA VAL A 318 -14.40 0.96 0.89
C VAL A 318 -13.30 0.10 0.25
N ARG A 319 -12.21 0.71 -0.20
CA ARG A 319 -10.98 -0.04 -0.51
C ARG A 319 -10.38 -0.67 0.75
N THR A 320 -9.50 -1.64 0.55
CA THR A 320 -8.83 -2.38 1.62
C THR A 320 -8.24 -1.46 2.70
N ILE A 321 -8.63 -1.69 3.96
CA ILE A 321 -8.01 -1.05 5.13
C ILE A 321 -6.61 -1.67 5.31
N LYS A 322 -5.57 -0.85 5.28
CA LYS A 322 -4.18 -1.30 5.43
C LYS A 322 -3.74 -1.23 6.89
N ALA A 323 -2.95 -2.22 7.30
CA ALA A 323 -2.36 -2.26 8.63
C ALA A 323 -1.27 -1.20 8.85
N GLN A 324 -0.60 -0.79 7.76
CA GLN A 324 0.46 0.20 7.79
C GLN A 324 0.17 1.28 6.75
N GLY A 325 0.47 2.53 7.10
CA GLY A 325 0.19 3.69 6.27
C GLY A 325 0.83 4.95 6.83
N GLY A 326 1.01 5.94 5.97
CA GLY A 326 1.41 7.28 6.39
C GLY A 326 0.21 8.15 6.74
N GLN A 327 0.47 9.41 7.11
CA GLN A 327 -0.58 10.40 7.42
C GLN A 327 -1.67 10.47 6.34
N TYR A 328 -1.31 10.32 5.06
CA TYR A 328 -2.22 10.44 3.91
C TYR A 328 -2.72 9.09 3.37
N THR A 329 -2.50 7.99 4.08
CA THR A 329 -3.05 6.68 3.72
C THR A 329 -4.50 6.60 4.18
N GLY A 330 -5.42 6.47 3.22
CA GLY A 330 -6.85 6.24 3.47
C GLY A 330 -7.16 4.77 3.81
N PRO A 331 -8.45 4.41 3.89
CA PRO A 331 -9.60 5.23 3.51
C PRO A 331 -9.88 6.40 4.47
N PHE A 332 -10.28 7.54 3.91
CA PHE A 332 -10.84 8.69 4.63
C PHE A 332 -12.35 8.74 4.46
N SER A 333 -13.07 9.23 5.46
CA SER A 333 -14.52 9.42 5.37
C SER A 333 -14.84 10.45 4.29
N TRP A 334 -16.02 10.31 3.65
CA TRP A 334 -16.57 11.32 2.73
C TRP A 334 -16.77 12.68 3.41
N GLU A 335 -16.77 12.73 4.74
CA GLU A 335 -16.77 13.95 5.56
C GLU A 335 -15.39 14.63 5.70
N ASN A 336 -14.41 14.29 4.85
CA ASN A 336 -13.06 14.90 4.83
C ASN A 336 -12.24 14.69 6.11
N ARG A 337 -12.46 13.59 6.81
CA ARG A 337 -11.81 13.24 8.08
C ARG A 337 -11.33 11.79 8.07
N ARG A 338 -10.61 11.40 9.12
CA ARG A 338 -10.35 9.98 9.37
C ARG A 338 -11.62 9.29 9.87
N PHE A 339 -11.75 8.02 9.57
CA PHE A 339 -12.71 7.16 10.27
C PHE A 339 -12.30 6.98 11.74
N SER A 340 -13.27 6.90 12.66
CA SER A 340 -13.07 6.46 14.04
C SER A 340 -12.59 5.01 14.11
N MET A 341 -12.08 4.59 15.26
CA MET A 341 -11.78 3.16 15.46
C MET A 341 -13.02 2.28 15.33
N SER A 342 -14.17 2.74 15.83
CA SER A 342 -15.44 2.01 15.74
C SER A 342 -15.93 1.90 14.29
N GLU A 343 -15.82 2.97 13.49
CA GLU A 343 -16.14 2.95 12.07
C GLU A 343 -15.23 1.96 11.31
N LEU A 344 -13.91 1.97 11.58
CA LEU A 344 -12.97 1.02 10.97
C LEU A 344 -13.25 -0.44 11.34
N LYS A 345 -13.63 -0.70 12.61
CA LYS A 345 -14.04 -2.05 13.05
C LYS A 345 -15.23 -2.54 12.24
N ARG A 346 -16.27 -1.72 12.09
CA ARG A 346 -17.47 -2.08 11.32
C ARG A 346 -17.19 -2.26 9.83
N LEU A 347 -16.32 -1.43 9.26
CA LEU A 347 -15.86 -1.61 7.87
C LEU A 347 -15.07 -2.92 7.66
N GLN A 348 -14.50 -3.48 8.73
CA GLN A 348 -13.84 -4.78 8.75
C GLN A 348 -14.78 -5.90 9.25
N THR A 349 -16.05 -5.61 9.57
CA THR A 349 -17.03 -6.54 10.18
C THR A 349 -16.59 -7.13 11.54
N ILE A 350 -15.77 -6.39 12.29
CA ILE A 350 -15.40 -6.75 13.67
C ILE A 350 -16.53 -6.31 14.62
N PRO A 351 -16.99 -7.16 15.55
CA PRO A 351 -18.07 -6.83 16.49
C PRO A 351 -17.78 -5.57 17.32
N ASP A 352 -18.81 -4.76 17.59
CA ASP A 352 -18.67 -3.50 18.34
C ASP A 352 -18.15 -3.72 19.78
N ASP A 353 -18.55 -4.80 20.43
CA ASP A 353 -18.13 -5.21 21.78
C ASP A 353 -16.81 -6.00 21.81
N TYR A 354 -16.19 -6.29 20.66
CA TYR A 354 -14.83 -6.86 20.60
C TYR A 354 -13.78 -5.78 20.90
N GLU A 355 -13.01 -5.95 21.96
CA GLU A 355 -12.13 -4.89 22.46
C GLU A 355 -10.73 -4.99 21.87
N ILE A 356 -10.29 -3.99 21.09
CA ILE A 356 -8.93 -3.95 20.52
C ILE A 356 -8.06 -3.04 21.37
N VAL A 357 -6.96 -3.57 21.91
CA VAL A 357 -6.05 -2.86 22.81
C VAL A 357 -4.92 -2.21 22.02
N GLY A 358 -4.60 -0.96 22.37
CA GLY A 358 -3.44 -0.24 21.83
C GLY A 358 -3.73 1.24 21.56
N ASN A 359 -2.71 1.94 21.06
CA ASN A 359 -2.91 3.27 20.49
C ASN A 359 -3.59 3.18 19.10
N ARG A 360 -3.99 4.32 18.55
CA ARG A 360 -4.66 4.41 17.25
C ARG A 360 -3.94 3.62 16.14
N GLN A 361 -2.62 3.77 16.04
CA GLN A 361 -1.83 3.09 15.00
C GLN A 361 -1.86 1.56 15.19
N PHE A 362 -1.72 1.08 16.42
CA PHE A 362 -1.77 -0.36 16.72
C PHE A 362 -3.15 -0.97 16.55
N ILE A 363 -4.22 -0.21 16.82
CA ILE A 363 -5.60 -0.65 16.55
C ILE A 363 -5.82 -0.78 15.04
N ILE A 364 -5.44 0.24 14.26
CA ILE A 364 -5.52 0.20 12.78
C ILE A 364 -4.73 -0.98 12.23
N GLU A 365 -3.53 -1.24 12.78
CA GLU A 365 -2.70 -2.37 12.38
C GLU A 365 -3.41 -3.71 12.57
N GLN A 366 -4.02 -3.93 13.75
CA GLN A 366 -4.79 -5.14 14.06
C GLN A 366 -6.02 -5.29 13.15
N ILE A 367 -6.77 -4.21 12.93
CA ILE A 367 -7.93 -4.20 12.03
C ILE A 367 -7.49 -4.53 10.59
N GLY A 368 -6.46 -3.85 10.08
CA GLY A 368 -5.97 -4.00 8.71
C GLY A 368 -5.33 -5.36 8.42
N ASN A 369 -4.70 -5.99 9.42
CA ASN A 369 -4.13 -7.34 9.31
C ASN A 369 -5.19 -8.43 9.39
N SER A 370 -6.29 -8.20 10.12
CA SER A 370 -7.33 -9.20 10.33
C SER A 370 -8.02 -9.65 9.02
N VAL A 371 -8.45 -10.91 9.00
CA VAL A 371 -9.47 -11.38 8.05
C VAL A 371 -10.82 -10.82 8.51
N PRO A 372 -11.66 -10.26 7.62
CA PRO A 372 -12.99 -9.81 8.01
C PRO A 372 -13.83 -10.97 8.57
N PRO A 373 -14.37 -10.87 9.80
CA PRO A 373 -15.11 -11.97 10.40
C PRO A 373 -16.27 -12.49 9.56
N GLN A 374 -17.01 -11.60 8.88
CA GLN A 374 -18.16 -12.01 8.08
C GLN A 374 -17.77 -12.97 6.94
N LEU A 375 -16.69 -12.67 6.20
CA LEU A 375 -16.17 -13.57 5.18
C LEU A 375 -15.72 -14.90 5.80
N GLY A 376 -14.99 -14.83 6.91
CA GLY A 376 -14.53 -16.01 7.63
C GLY A 376 -15.68 -16.93 8.08
N ARG A 377 -16.82 -16.39 8.52
CA ARG A 377 -17.98 -17.17 8.98
C ARG A 377 -18.58 -17.98 7.84
N ILE A 378 -18.70 -17.38 6.65
CA ILE A 378 -19.20 -18.09 5.47
C ILE A 378 -18.27 -19.25 5.09
N LEU A 379 -16.95 -19.05 5.19
CA LEU A 379 -15.98 -20.13 4.97
C LEU A 379 -16.06 -21.20 6.06
N ALA A 380 -16.14 -20.81 7.33
CA ALA A 380 -16.27 -21.72 8.47
C ALA A 380 -17.54 -22.59 8.36
N LEU A 381 -18.68 -22.01 7.96
CA LEU A 381 -19.92 -22.74 7.71
C LEU A 381 -19.75 -23.79 6.60
N SER A 382 -19.14 -23.43 5.48
CA SER A 382 -18.89 -24.40 4.40
C SER A 382 -17.94 -25.53 4.82
N ILE A 383 -17.03 -25.28 5.77
CA ILE A 383 -16.13 -26.29 6.33
C ILE A 383 -16.90 -27.21 7.28
N LEU A 384 -17.80 -26.69 8.12
CA LEU A 384 -18.65 -27.53 8.97
C LEU A 384 -19.47 -28.50 8.12
N ASP A 385 -20.09 -28.01 7.06
CA ASP A 385 -20.94 -28.80 6.18
C ASP A 385 -20.14 -29.85 5.38
N GLN A 386 -19.09 -29.45 4.67
CA GLN A 386 -18.38 -30.36 3.74
C GLN A 386 -17.25 -31.17 4.36
N VAL A 387 -16.63 -30.68 5.45
CA VAL A 387 -15.38 -31.27 5.99
C VAL A 387 -15.61 -31.94 7.34
N ILE A 388 -16.38 -31.28 8.20
CA ILE A 388 -16.71 -31.85 9.51
C ILE A 388 -17.95 -32.74 9.43
N ASP A 389 -18.74 -32.62 8.35
CA ASP A 389 -19.98 -33.36 8.08
C ASP A 389 -21.08 -33.05 9.11
N ILE A 390 -21.19 -31.77 9.47
CA ILE A 390 -22.23 -31.25 10.35
C ILE A 390 -23.37 -30.70 9.50
N LYS A 391 -24.55 -31.31 9.64
CA LYS A 391 -25.77 -30.84 8.97
C LYS A 391 -26.20 -29.48 9.53
N LEU A 392 -26.09 -28.44 8.70
CA LEU A 392 -26.55 -27.10 9.02
C LEU A 392 -28.08 -26.99 8.91
N PRO A 393 -28.73 -26.03 9.61
CA PRO A 393 -30.18 -25.80 9.51
C PRO A 393 -30.61 -25.06 8.24
N PHE A 394 -29.70 -24.92 7.28
CA PHE A 394 -29.87 -24.22 6.02
C PHE A 394 -28.88 -24.79 5.00
N ASP A 395 -29.20 -24.66 3.72
CA ASP A 395 -28.37 -25.15 2.64
C ASP A 395 -27.41 -24.07 2.12
N ILE A 396 -26.19 -24.47 1.78
CA ILE A 396 -25.16 -23.60 1.18
C ILE A 396 -24.86 -24.07 -0.24
N PRO A 397 -25.06 -23.24 -1.27
CA PRO A 397 -24.66 -23.56 -2.63
C PRO A 397 -23.14 -23.38 -2.81
N TYR A 398 -22.52 -24.30 -3.54
CA TYR A 398 -21.08 -24.34 -3.74
C TYR A 398 -20.65 -24.08 -5.18
N LEU A 399 -19.59 -23.27 -5.34
CA LEU A 399 -19.04 -22.88 -6.63
C LEU A 399 -18.41 -24.09 -7.35
N PRO A 400 -18.84 -24.39 -8.60
CA PRO A 400 -18.14 -25.33 -9.46
C PRO A 400 -16.68 -24.92 -9.63
N GLN A 401 -15.76 -25.89 -9.74
CA GLN A 401 -14.32 -25.64 -9.72
C GLN A 401 -13.84 -24.72 -10.86
N ASP A 402 -14.48 -24.80 -12.02
CA ASP A 402 -14.20 -24.01 -13.22
C ASP A 402 -14.85 -22.61 -13.22
N LYS A 403 -15.81 -22.34 -12.32
CA LYS A 403 -16.47 -21.04 -12.22
C LYS A 403 -15.44 -19.94 -11.90
N LYS A 404 -15.38 -18.94 -12.78
CA LYS A 404 -14.57 -17.73 -12.62
C LYS A 404 -15.44 -16.59 -12.08
N LEU A 405 -14.97 -15.96 -11.01
CA LEU A 405 -15.62 -14.78 -10.43
C LEU A 405 -15.25 -13.51 -11.23
N SER A 406 -16.18 -12.59 -11.37
CA SER A 406 -16.07 -11.43 -12.28
C SER A 406 -15.43 -10.20 -11.63
N PHE A 407 -15.15 -10.18 -10.32
CA PHE A 407 -14.64 -9.00 -9.59
C PHE A 407 -13.39 -8.34 -10.19
N ARG A 408 -12.50 -9.13 -10.81
CA ARG A 408 -11.32 -8.56 -11.50
C ARG A 408 -11.64 -7.89 -12.82
N GLN A 409 -12.65 -8.38 -13.55
CA GLN A 409 -13.11 -7.75 -14.79
C GLN A 409 -13.83 -6.43 -14.49
N ARG A 410 -14.57 -6.35 -13.38
CA ARG A 410 -15.28 -5.13 -12.92
C ARG A 410 -14.36 -3.92 -12.73
N LYS A 411 -13.11 -4.13 -12.28
CA LYS A 411 -12.14 -3.04 -12.07
C LYS A 411 -11.88 -2.17 -13.31
N ARG A 412 -11.98 -2.73 -14.52
CA ARG A 412 -11.83 -1.96 -15.76
C ARG A 412 -13.01 -1.00 -15.95
N LYS A 413 -14.24 -1.46 -15.69
CA LYS A 413 -15.47 -0.64 -15.79
C LYS A 413 -15.49 0.51 -14.78
N LEU A 414 -14.95 0.31 -13.57
CA LEU A 414 -14.85 1.36 -12.55
C LEU A 414 -14.00 2.56 -12.99
N THR A 415 -13.05 2.37 -13.91
CA THR A 415 -12.17 3.45 -14.38
C THR A 415 -12.96 4.54 -15.09
N GLU A 416 -13.98 4.17 -15.86
CA GLU A 416 -14.84 5.10 -16.58
C GLU A 416 -15.72 5.92 -15.63
N ILE A 417 -16.30 5.26 -14.62
CA ILE A 417 -17.07 5.92 -13.55
C ILE A 417 -16.18 6.94 -12.80
N TYR A 418 -14.94 6.57 -12.51
CA TYR A 418 -13.98 7.46 -11.85
C TYR A 418 -13.63 8.68 -12.70
N PHE A 419 -13.48 8.50 -14.00
CA PHE A 419 -13.22 9.60 -14.93
C PHE A 419 -14.38 10.59 -14.98
N GLN A 420 -15.61 10.09 -15.09
CA GLN A 420 -16.82 10.93 -15.05
C GLN A 420 -16.94 11.71 -13.73
N LYS A 421 -16.74 11.04 -12.58
CA LYS A 421 -16.72 11.71 -11.27
C LYS A 421 -15.68 12.84 -11.19
N ALA A 422 -14.48 12.62 -11.75
CA ALA A 422 -13.45 13.63 -11.77
C ALA A 422 -13.84 14.83 -12.65
N GLN A 423 -14.36 14.60 -13.85
CA GLN A 423 -14.77 15.68 -14.76
C GLN A 423 -15.86 16.57 -14.15
N THR A 424 -16.87 15.97 -13.52
CA THR A 424 -17.93 16.72 -12.83
C THR A 424 -17.34 17.56 -11.70
N ALA A 425 -16.52 16.97 -10.84
CA ALA A 425 -15.90 17.69 -9.73
C ALA A 425 -14.95 18.81 -10.20
N ILE A 426 -14.17 18.59 -11.26
CA ILE A 426 -13.30 19.63 -11.85
C ILE A 426 -14.13 20.80 -12.36
N THR A 427 -15.24 20.53 -13.04
CA THR A 427 -16.16 21.56 -13.55
C THR A 427 -16.75 22.37 -12.41
N GLU A 428 -17.20 21.72 -11.34
CA GLU A 428 -17.73 22.39 -10.14
C GLU A 428 -16.68 23.26 -9.44
N LEU A 429 -15.46 22.75 -9.26
CA LEU A 429 -14.36 23.51 -8.64
C LEU A 429 -13.95 24.71 -9.50
N SER A 430 -13.96 24.56 -10.83
CA SER A 430 -13.72 25.66 -11.76
C SER A 430 -14.80 26.73 -11.64
N ASN A 431 -16.08 26.33 -11.59
CA ASN A 431 -17.20 27.26 -11.42
C ASN A 431 -17.16 27.99 -10.07
N GLN A 432 -16.62 27.36 -9.02
CA GLN A 432 -16.40 27.97 -7.71
C GLN A 432 -15.14 28.84 -7.63
N GLY A 433 -14.37 28.96 -8.71
CA GLY A 433 -13.10 29.71 -8.75
C GLY A 433 -11.99 29.09 -7.88
N LYS A 434 -12.14 27.83 -7.45
CA LYS A 434 -11.14 27.09 -6.68
C LYS A 434 -9.96 26.63 -7.54
N ILE A 435 -10.21 26.39 -8.82
CA ILE A 435 -9.15 26.15 -9.81
C ILE A 435 -8.72 27.50 -10.36
N LYS A 436 -7.63 28.04 -9.81
CA LYS A 436 -6.99 29.25 -10.34
C LYS A 436 -6.12 28.87 -11.54
N GLY A 437 -6.26 29.61 -12.65
CA GLY A 437 -5.38 29.49 -13.80
C GLY A 437 -3.91 29.75 -13.43
N LEU A 438 -2.98 29.05 -14.11
CA LEU A 438 -1.54 29.38 -14.17
C LEU A 438 -1.29 30.84 -14.60
N GLU A 439 -2.30 31.50 -15.19
CA GLU A 439 -2.29 32.89 -15.65
C GLU A 439 -1.97 33.93 -14.55
N ASN A 440 -2.02 33.55 -13.27
CA ASN A 440 -1.68 34.43 -12.15
C ASN A 440 -0.22 34.34 -11.67
N PHE A 441 0.64 33.51 -12.27
CA PHE A 441 2.07 33.59 -11.97
C PHE A 441 2.61 34.88 -12.59
N ILE A 442 2.71 35.93 -11.77
CA ILE A 442 3.29 37.21 -12.18
C ILE A 442 4.78 36.97 -12.43
N TYR A 443 5.14 36.86 -13.69
CA TYR A 443 6.51 36.84 -14.14
C TYR A 443 7.19 38.14 -13.71
N LYS A 444 8.04 38.06 -12.68
CA LYS A 444 8.91 39.16 -12.28
C LYS A 444 10.18 39.10 -13.11
N LYS A 445 10.46 40.19 -13.82
CA LYS A 445 11.70 40.36 -14.57
C LYS A 445 12.77 40.92 -13.64
N ASN A 446 13.94 40.28 -13.60
CA ASN A 446 15.11 40.70 -12.82
C ASN A 446 14.84 40.79 -11.31
N GLU A 447 14.21 39.76 -10.74
CA GLU A 447 14.13 39.63 -9.29
C GLU A 447 15.50 39.18 -8.75
N GLN A 448 16.02 39.87 -7.74
CA GLN A 448 17.22 39.46 -7.04
C GLN A 448 16.86 39.06 -5.61
N SER A 449 17.50 38.00 -5.12
CA SER A 449 17.36 37.60 -3.72
C SER A 449 18.68 37.07 -3.16
N ILE A 450 18.74 37.02 -1.83
CA ILE A 450 19.83 36.42 -1.08
C ILE A 450 19.25 35.25 -0.29
N ARG A 451 19.98 34.13 -0.31
CA ARG A 451 19.64 32.92 0.44
C ARG A 451 20.86 32.40 1.16
N PHE A 452 20.62 31.67 2.24
CA PHE A 452 21.64 31.03 3.05
C PHE A 452 21.46 29.51 2.97
N LEU A 453 22.46 28.81 2.44
CA LEU A 453 22.45 27.36 2.25
C LEU A 453 23.24 26.68 3.36
N SER A 454 22.59 25.77 4.11
CA SER A 454 23.31 24.89 5.04
C SER A 454 24.05 23.80 4.26
N THR A 455 25.33 23.66 4.58
CA THR A 455 26.21 22.66 3.96
C THR A 455 26.00 21.24 4.50
N GLN A 456 25.37 21.10 5.67
CA GLN A 456 25.14 19.80 6.32
C GLN A 456 23.76 19.21 6.04
N TYR A 457 22.72 20.04 6.04
CA TYR A 457 21.32 19.58 5.93
C TYR A 457 20.59 20.07 4.69
N PHE A 458 21.27 20.84 3.83
CA PHE A 458 20.67 21.48 2.66
C PHE A 458 19.42 22.30 3.03
N SER A 459 19.37 22.88 4.23
CA SER A 459 18.34 23.88 4.57
C SER A 459 18.60 25.16 3.76
N TRP A 460 17.52 25.87 3.47
CA TRP A 460 17.49 27.02 2.56
C TRP A 460 16.68 28.12 3.22
N THR A 461 17.35 29.18 3.68
CA THR A 461 16.76 30.23 4.51
C THR A 461 17.00 31.63 3.95
N GLU A 462 16.18 32.59 4.36
CA GLU A 462 16.37 34.01 4.04
C GLU A 462 17.29 34.72 5.04
N GLU A 463 17.38 34.19 6.27
CA GLU A 463 18.20 34.74 7.34
C GLU A 463 19.53 33.99 7.47
N PRO A 464 20.61 34.70 7.86
CA PRO A 464 21.91 34.11 8.09
C PRO A 464 21.90 33.16 9.28
N ASP A 465 22.64 32.05 9.14
CA ASP A 465 22.94 31.11 10.22
C ASP A 465 24.44 30.80 10.19
N SER A 466 25.00 30.51 11.36
CA SER A 466 26.42 30.28 11.62
C SER A 466 27.07 29.19 10.76
N GLU A 467 26.28 28.25 10.23
CA GLU A 467 26.73 27.12 9.40
C GLU A 467 26.28 27.21 7.92
N CYS A 468 25.80 28.39 7.50
CA CYS A 468 25.26 28.60 6.15
C CYS A 468 26.17 29.48 5.28
N ILE A 469 26.18 29.19 3.98
CA ILE A 469 26.87 30.00 2.97
C ILE A 469 25.88 30.96 2.32
N LYS A 470 26.28 32.22 2.18
CA LYS A 470 25.49 33.26 1.52
C LYS A 470 25.56 33.12 0.01
N ILE A 471 24.41 33.09 -0.65
CA ILE A 471 24.25 32.94 -2.10
C ILE A 471 23.40 34.08 -2.63
N TYR A 472 23.87 34.69 -3.72
CA TYR A 472 23.18 35.71 -4.48
C TYR A 472 22.47 35.06 -5.65
N LEU A 473 21.21 35.42 -5.86
CA LEU A 473 20.35 34.84 -6.89
C LEU A 473 19.76 35.95 -7.75
N ASN A 474 19.71 35.70 -9.06
CA ASN A 474 19.01 36.54 -10.02
C ASN A 474 18.04 35.67 -10.84
N TYR A 475 16.80 36.12 -10.96
CA TYR A 475 15.72 35.41 -11.64
C TYR A 475 15.20 36.21 -12.83
N GLU A 476 15.18 35.56 -13.98
CA GLU A 476 14.51 36.05 -15.19
C GLU A 476 13.46 35.01 -15.60
N LEU A 477 12.26 35.16 -15.05
CA LEU A 477 11.18 34.19 -15.26
C LEU A 477 10.23 34.72 -16.34
N ASN A 478 9.95 33.91 -17.37
CA ASN A 478 8.91 34.20 -18.36
C ASN A 478 8.26 32.90 -18.86
N SER A 479 7.21 33.04 -19.66
CA SER A 479 6.42 31.93 -20.21
C SER A 479 7.18 31.05 -21.21
N SER A 480 8.32 31.53 -21.74
CA SER A 480 9.15 30.75 -22.68
C SER A 480 10.27 30.01 -21.95
N SER A 481 10.97 30.67 -21.03
CA SER A 481 12.05 30.07 -20.24
C SER A 481 12.16 30.73 -18.87
N TRP A 482 12.55 29.96 -17.86
CA TRP A 482 13.03 30.49 -16.59
C TRP A 482 14.55 30.47 -16.57
N THR A 483 15.21 31.60 -16.35
CA THR A 483 16.65 31.63 -16.11
C THR A 483 16.90 31.97 -14.65
N ILE A 484 17.62 31.09 -13.97
CA ILE A 484 18.01 31.27 -12.56
C ILE A 484 19.52 31.32 -12.53
N THR A 485 20.08 32.43 -12.06
CA THR A 485 21.54 32.62 -11.96
C THR A 485 21.95 32.67 -10.50
N ALA A 486 23.00 31.96 -10.13
CA ALA A 486 23.54 31.94 -8.77
C ALA A 486 25.03 32.34 -8.73
N SER A 487 25.40 33.04 -7.66
CA SER A 487 26.78 33.46 -7.38
C SER A 487 27.07 33.51 -5.89
N THR A 488 28.33 33.35 -5.48
CA THR A 488 28.78 33.60 -4.09
C THR A 488 29.06 35.08 -3.81
N ASN A 489 28.99 35.94 -4.83
CA ASN A 489 29.16 37.39 -4.73
C ASN A 489 28.06 38.11 -5.53
N ASP A 490 27.93 39.42 -5.36
CA ASP A 490 26.98 40.27 -6.09
C ASP A 490 27.52 40.78 -7.44
N ASN A 491 28.67 40.28 -7.91
CA ASN A 491 29.25 40.67 -9.18
C ASN A 491 28.64 39.87 -10.35
N TRP A 492 27.69 40.48 -11.05
CA TRP A 492 26.99 39.85 -12.18
C TRP A 492 27.69 40.02 -13.53
N ASP A 493 28.73 40.86 -13.61
CA ASP A 493 29.44 41.18 -14.86
C ASP A 493 30.40 40.07 -15.31
N GLU A 494 30.74 39.14 -14.42
CA GLU A 494 31.53 37.96 -14.77
C GLU A 494 30.74 37.00 -15.69
N PRO A 495 31.38 36.38 -16.69
CA PRO A 495 30.72 35.39 -17.52
C PRO A 495 30.35 34.14 -16.70
N ASP A 496 29.22 33.52 -17.04
CA ASP A 496 28.84 32.25 -16.44
C ASP A 496 29.93 31.19 -16.70
N GLN A 497 30.26 30.37 -15.70
CA GLN A 497 31.22 29.28 -15.85
C GLN A 497 30.54 27.98 -16.32
N PHE A 498 29.31 27.73 -15.90
CA PHE A 498 28.52 26.60 -16.39
C PHE A 498 27.03 26.94 -16.39
N PHE A 499 26.26 26.15 -17.15
CA PHE A 499 24.81 26.17 -17.10
C PHE A 499 24.21 24.77 -17.23
N ILE A 500 22.97 24.61 -16.79
CA ILE A 500 22.19 23.38 -16.92
C ILE A 500 20.87 23.73 -17.61
N ASP A 501 20.65 23.19 -18.80
CA ASP A 501 19.35 23.29 -19.47
C ASP A 501 18.45 22.15 -19.00
N VAL A 502 17.37 22.48 -18.33
CA VAL A 502 16.38 21.55 -17.81
C VAL A 502 15.11 21.60 -18.65
N TYR A 503 14.68 20.45 -19.14
CA TYR A 503 13.51 20.33 -20.02
C TYR A 503 12.75 19.01 -19.77
N PRO A 504 11.47 18.93 -20.18
CA PRO A 504 10.73 17.68 -20.20
C PRO A 504 11.45 16.61 -21.03
N SER A 505 11.63 15.42 -20.48
CA SER A 505 12.33 14.33 -21.19
C SER A 505 11.57 13.89 -22.45
N CYS A 506 12.31 13.41 -23.47
CA CYS A 506 11.76 13.00 -24.76
C CYS A 506 10.52 12.07 -24.63
N GLY A 507 9.39 12.47 -25.22
CA GLY A 507 8.10 11.78 -25.12
C GLY A 507 7.13 12.36 -24.10
N TYR A 508 7.49 13.48 -23.44
CA TYR A 508 6.59 14.29 -22.63
C TYR A 508 6.53 15.71 -23.21
N ASP A 509 5.33 16.14 -23.60
CA ASP A 509 5.15 17.43 -24.30
C ASP A 509 5.04 18.63 -23.35
N ASP A 510 4.85 18.41 -22.04
CA ASP A 510 4.66 19.47 -21.05
C ASP A 510 5.01 19.04 -19.61
N TRP A 511 5.40 20.03 -18.81
CA TRP A 511 5.52 19.96 -17.36
C TRP A 511 4.75 21.11 -16.68
N VAL A 512 4.49 21.00 -15.37
CA VAL A 512 3.49 21.84 -14.67
C VAL A 512 3.97 23.27 -14.34
N LEU A 513 5.02 23.75 -15.00
CA LEU A 513 5.72 25.00 -14.67
C LEU A 513 5.21 26.24 -15.44
N GLY A 514 4.39 26.06 -16.48
CA GLY A 514 3.94 27.18 -17.33
C GLY A 514 5.05 27.80 -18.21
N THR A 515 6.21 27.14 -18.28
CA THR A 515 7.37 27.50 -19.13
C THR A 515 7.86 26.29 -19.93
N LYS A 516 8.59 26.48 -21.03
CA LYS A 516 9.09 25.35 -21.85
C LYS A 516 10.43 24.78 -21.38
N SER A 517 11.23 25.60 -20.69
CA SER A 517 12.56 25.23 -20.23
C SER A 517 12.96 26.00 -18.97
N VAL A 518 13.85 25.42 -18.18
CA VAL A 518 14.53 26.11 -17.09
C VAL A 518 16.03 26.06 -17.35
N LYS A 519 16.70 27.20 -17.29
CA LYS A 519 18.14 27.34 -17.43
C LYS A 519 18.74 27.76 -16.11
N LEU A 520 19.63 26.94 -15.56
CA LEU A 520 20.33 27.20 -14.31
C LEU A 520 21.75 27.66 -14.64
N CYS A 521 22.11 28.91 -14.35
CA CYS A 521 23.39 29.52 -14.68
C CYS A 521 24.24 29.79 -13.43
N ALA A 522 25.52 29.44 -13.46
CA ALA A 522 26.43 29.67 -12.34
C ALA A 522 27.58 30.58 -12.73
N LYS A 523 27.85 31.60 -11.90
CA LYS A 523 29.03 32.47 -12.04
C LYS A 523 30.33 31.77 -11.65
N GLN A 524 30.28 30.78 -10.76
CA GLN A 524 31.44 29.99 -10.34
C GLN A 524 31.15 28.49 -10.45
N LEU A 525 32.14 27.71 -10.88
CA LEU A 525 32.12 26.24 -10.85
C LEU A 525 32.36 25.76 -9.41
N ASP A 526 31.32 25.88 -8.59
CA ASP A 526 31.35 25.60 -7.16
C ASP A 526 30.21 24.63 -6.76
N PRO A 527 30.48 23.61 -5.91
CA PRO A 527 29.49 22.65 -5.44
C PRO A 527 28.25 23.29 -4.79
N GLN A 528 28.45 24.35 -4.01
CA GLN A 528 27.35 25.00 -3.28
C GLN A 528 26.53 25.90 -4.19
N VAL A 529 27.16 26.56 -5.17
CA VAL A 529 26.43 27.26 -6.24
C VAL A 529 25.58 26.27 -7.05
N PHE A 530 26.12 25.08 -7.37
CA PHE A 530 25.35 24.02 -8.05
C PHE A 530 24.14 23.58 -7.23
N THR A 531 24.32 23.25 -5.95
CA THR A 531 23.21 22.86 -5.06
C THR A 531 22.18 23.98 -4.92
N SER A 532 22.64 25.23 -4.82
CA SER A 532 21.80 26.42 -4.69
C SER A 532 20.94 26.67 -5.92
N LEU A 533 21.45 26.41 -7.12
CA LEU A 533 20.68 26.52 -8.36
C LEU A 533 19.46 25.58 -8.36
N TRP A 534 19.65 24.33 -7.95
CA TRP A 534 18.54 23.38 -7.84
C TRP A 534 17.58 23.74 -6.71
N LYS A 535 18.07 24.29 -5.59
CA LYS A 535 17.22 24.83 -4.52
C LYS A 535 16.36 26.01 -4.98
N ALA A 536 16.97 26.96 -5.67
CA ALA A 536 16.27 28.12 -6.22
C ALA A 536 15.22 27.68 -7.26
N PHE A 537 15.53 26.68 -8.08
CA PHE A 537 14.53 26.09 -8.97
C PHE A 537 13.38 25.43 -8.21
N GLU A 538 13.66 24.63 -7.19
CA GLU A 538 12.63 24.02 -6.35
C GLU A 538 11.77 25.07 -5.62
N GLU A 539 12.36 26.15 -5.13
CA GLU A 539 11.66 27.30 -4.53
C GLU A 539 10.68 27.92 -5.53
N LYS A 540 11.15 28.28 -6.73
CA LYS A 540 10.28 28.88 -7.77
C LYS A 540 9.24 27.90 -8.31
N LEU A 541 9.57 26.62 -8.41
CA LEU A 541 8.61 25.56 -8.73
C LEU A 541 7.49 25.50 -7.68
N ASN A 542 7.84 25.60 -6.40
CA ASN A 542 6.89 25.59 -5.30
C ASN A 542 6.05 26.87 -5.26
N GLU A 543 6.65 28.04 -5.47
CA GLU A 543 5.92 29.31 -5.60
C GLU A 543 4.89 29.27 -6.74
N ALA A 544 5.26 28.71 -7.91
CA ALA A 544 4.39 28.66 -9.08
C ALA A 544 3.28 27.60 -9.01
N THR A 545 3.58 26.43 -8.44
CA THR A 545 2.64 25.29 -8.41
C THR A 545 2.01 25.07 -7.04
N GLY A 546 2.38 25.89 -6.07
CA GLY A 546 1.87 25.91 -4.71
C GLY A 546 2.45 24.85 -3.80
N LYS A 547 2.80 23.63 -4.28
CA LYS A 547 3.26 22.50 -3.44
C LYS A 547 4.11 21.42 -4.14
N ALA A 548 4.75 21.63 -5.31
CA ALA A 548 5.57 20.61 -5.97
C ALA A 548 7.07 20.67 -5.60
N ASP A 549 7.71 19.52 -5.40
CA ASP A 549 9.17 19.35 -5.38
C ASP A 549 9.68 18.70 -6.68
N LEU A 550 11.01 18.70 -6.89
CA LEU A 550 11.60 18.15 -8.12
C LEU A 550 11.29 16.67 -8.33
N VAL A 551 11.13 15.90 -7.24
CA VAL A 551 10.75 14.48 -7.30
C VAL A 551 9.33 14.31 -7.81
N GLN A 552 8.39 15.16 -7.38
CA GLN A 552 7.01 15.14 -7.90
C GLN A 552 6.93 15.53 -9.38
N LEU A 553 7.77 16.49 -9.78
CA LEU A 553 7.90 16.92 -11.18
C LEU A 553 8.45 15.78 -12.06
N SER A 554 9.48 15.09 -11.59
CA SER A 554 10.10 13.98 -12.33
C SER A 554 9.29 12.68 -12.30
N GLY A 555 8.49 12.45 -11.26
CA GLY A 555 7.82 11.17 -11.00
C GLY A 555 8.71 10.16 -10.26
N TYR A 556 8.22 8.93 -10.09
CA TYR A 556 8.96 7.89 -9.37
C TYR A 556 10.08 7.29 -10.23
N TYR A 557 11.29 7.16 -9.68
CA TYR A 557 12.52 6.85 -10.42
C TYR A 557 12.53 5.54 -11.22
N GLN A 558 11.68 4.56 -10.86
CA GLN A 558 11.55 3.30 -11.60
C GLN A 558 10.85 3.46 -12.96
N TYR A 559 10.25 4.61 -13.21
CA TYR A 559 9.69 4.96 -14.51
C TYR A 559 10.67 5.86 -15.28
N LYS A 560 10.43 6.00 -16.58
CA LYS A 560 11.18 6.94 -17.42
C LYS A 560 11.16 8.34 -16.77
N ALA A 561 12.33 8.92 -16.56
CA ALA A 561 12.46 10.27 -16.03
C ALA A 561 11.63 11.25 -16.87
N ARG A 562 10.92 12.17 -16.21
CA ARG A 562 10.11 13.19 -16.89
C ARG A 562 10.86 14.50 -17.09
N ILE A 563 11.96 14.71 -16.37
CA ILE A 563 12.84 15.86 -16.54
C ILE A 563 14.27 15.38 -16.75
N SER A 564 15.00 16.08 -17.62
CA SER A 564 16.42 15.85 -17.88
C SER A 564 17.17 17.17 -17.81
N GLY A 565 18.40 17.13 -17.32
CA GLY A 565 19.30 18.29 -17.28
C GLY A 565 20.49 18.09 -18.20
N VAL A 566 20.83 19.09 -19.01
CA VAL A 566 22.06 19.07 -19.80
C VAL A 566 22.99 20.12 -19.23
N MET A 567 23.96 19.66 -18.43
CA MET A 567 25.03 20.51 -17.93
C MET A 567 26.05 20.78 -19.04
N ASN A 568 26.44 22.04 -19.21
CA ASN A 568 27.44 22.51 -20.15
C ASN A 568 28.41 23.46 -19.45
N PHE A 569 29.68 23.38 -19.82
CA PHE A 569 30.74 24.25 -19.30
C PHE A 569 31.12 25.30 -20.35
N CYS A 570 31.39 26.52 -19.90
CA CYS A 570 31.87 27.58 -20.78
C CYS A 570 33.32 27.34 -21.21
N ALA A 571 33.71 27.92 -22.35
CA ALA A 571 35.00 27.67 -22.97
C ALA A 571 36.18 28.04 -22.04
N ASN A 572 37.27 27.28 -22.13
CA ASN A 572 38.52 27.49 -21.36
C ASN A 572 38.44 27.25 -19.85
N LEU A 573 37.34 26.70 -19.33
CA LEU A 573 37.22 26.32 -17.92
C LEU A 573 37.97 25.02 -17.64
N LYS A 574 38.75 24.99 -16.55
CA LYS A 574 39.40 23.75 -16.08
C LYS A 574 38.39 22.88 -15.34
N VAL A 575 37.90 21.84 -16.00
CA VAL A 575 36.88 20.92 -15.46
C VAL A 575 37.52 19.63 -14.95
N THR A 576 37.38 19.35 -13.65
CA THR A 576 37.84 18.11 -13.02
C THR A 576 36.95 16.91 -13.37
N SER A 577 37.42 15.69 -13.16
CA SER A 577 36.63 14.46 -13.36
C SER A 577 35.32 14.44 -12.57
N PHE A 578 35.29 14.98 -11.35
CA PHE A 578 34.05 15.09 -10.56
C PHE A 578 32.93 15.83 -11.31
N TRP A 579 33.24 16.99 -11.89
CA TRP A 579 32.26 17.76 -12.65
C TRP A 579 31.82 17.07 -13.95
N ARG A 580 32.67 16.23 -14.55
CA ARG A 580 32.26 15.37 -15.67
C ARG A 580 31.30 14.27 -15.22
N VAL A 581 31.50 13.69 -14.02
CA VAL A 581 30.53 12.76 -13.41
C VAL A 581 29.19 13.46 -13.18
N VAL A 582 29.18 14.69 -12.63
CA VAL A 582 27.95 15.49 -12.46
C VAL A 582 27.26 15.75 -13.81
N GLN A 583 28.03 16.03 -14.86
CA GLN A 583 27.50 16.17 -16.22
C GLN A 583 26.86 14.87 -16.75
N CYS A 584 27.43 13.71 -16.47
CA CYS A 584 26.81 12.42 -16.82
C CYS A 584 25.49 12.21 -16.06
N VAL A 585 25.50 12.41 -14.74
CA VAL A 585 24.33 12.20 -13.88
C VAL A 585 23.18 13.13 -14.27
N THR A 586 23.44 14.41 -14.54
CA THR A 586 22.41 15.38 -14.99
C THR A 586 21.72 14.92 -16.29
N ARG A 587 22.47 14.27 -17.19
CA ARG A 587 21.97 13.67 -18.44
C ARG A 587 21.29 12.30 -18.25
N CYS A 588 20.99 11.91 -17.01
CA CYS A 588 20.42 10.62 -16.63
C CYS A 588 21.33 9.41 -16.93
N ILE A 589 22.63 9.61 -17.13
CA ILE A 589 23.59 8.51 -17.37
C ILE A 589 23.95 7.87 -16.02
N ALA A 590 23.82 6.54 -15.94
CA ALA A 590 23.98 5.76 -14.71
C ALA A 590 23.05 6.21 -13.57
N THR A 591 21.79 6.48 -13.91
CA THR A 591 20.72 6.80 -12.95
C THR A 591 19.56 5.83 -13.09
N SER A 592 18.69 5.74 -12.08
CA SER A 592 17.50 4.88 -12.04
C SER A 592 17.74 3.36 -12.18
N ALA A 593 19.00 2.92 -12.14
CA ALA A 593 19.42 1.52 -12.17
C ALA A 593 20.32 1.19 -10.98
N GLN A 594 20.25 -0.06 -10.52
CA GLN A 594 21.24 -0.61 -9.58
C GLN A 594 22.44 -1.05 -10.41
N LEU A 595 23.62 -0.52 -10.08
CA LEU A 595 24.84 -0.70 -10.86
C LEU A 595 26.02 -0.99 -9.93
N LYS A 596 26.95 -1.80 -10.41
CA LYS A 596 28.24 -2.05 -9.76
C LYS A 596 29.22 -0.91 -10.03
N ALA A 597 30.28 -0.83 -9.23
CA ALA A 597 31.32 0.18 -9.40
C ALA A 597 31.91 0.18 -10.82
N LYS A 598 32.23 -0.99 -11.37
CA LYS A 598 32.71 -1.13 -12.74
C LYS A 598 31.78 -0.52 -13.80
N GLU A 599 30.47 -0.71 -13.67
CA GLU A 599 29.50 -0.16 -14.62
C GLU A 599 29.44 1.36 -14.53
N PHE A 600 29.48 1.93 -13.31
CA PHE A 600 29.61 3.38 -13.15
C PHE A 600 30.88 3.92 -13.79
N ALA A 601 32.01 3.22 -13.63
CA ALA A 601 33.30 3.59 -14.21
C ALA A 601 33.25 3.67 -15.74
N GLU A 602 32.62 2.66 -16.37
CA GLU A 602 32.38 2.61 -17.81
C GLU A 602 31.46 3.76 -18.27
N TYR A 603 30.33 3.97 -17.59
CA TYR A 603 29.38 5.03 -17.95
C TYR A 603 29.92 6.44 -17.75
N TRP A 604 30.77 6.66 -16.74
CA TRP A 604 31.32 7.98 -16.43
C TRP A 604 32.69 8.24 -17.05
N GLY A 605 33.35 7.22 -17.59
CA GLY A 605 34.70 7.32 -18.16
C GLY A 605 35.75 7.67 -17.09
N VAL A 606 35.66 7.04 -15.92
CA VAL A 606 36.57 7.21 -14.78
C VAL A 606 37.12 5.87 -14.30
N ASN A 607 38.10 5.87 -13.40
CA ASN A 607 38.61 4.62 -12.84
C ASN A 607 37.62 4.01 -11.83
N GLU A 608 37.55 2.67 -11.78
CA GLU A 608 36.68 1.93 -10.86
C GLU A 608 37.00 2.22 -9.38
N GLU A 609 38.28 2.39 -9.05
CA GLU A 609 38.75 2.68 -7.69
C GLU A 609 38.22 4.02 -7.14
N ASP A 610 37.89 4.97 -8.02
CA ASP A 610 37.42 6.30 -7.65
C ASP A 610 35.89 6.39 -7.46
N ILE A 611 35.13 5.33 -7.79
CA ILE A 611 33.66 5.38 -7.82
C ILE A 611 33.07 5.71 -6.46
N PHE A 612 33.60 5.11 -5.39
CA PHE A 612 33.11 5.38 -4.05
C PHE A 612 33.29 6.86 -3.67
N PHE A 613 34.43 7.47 -4.04
CA PHE A 613 34.68 8.89 -3.85
C PHE A 613 33.67 9.76 -4.62
N TYR A 614 33.36 9.43 -5.87
CA TYR A 614 32.36 10.17 -6.65
C TYR A 614 30.94 10.01 -6.08
N LEU A 615 30.55 8.81 -5.64
CA LEU A 615 29.25 8.59 -4.99
C LEU A 615 29.11 9.39 -3.69
N GLN A 616 30.17 9.47 -2.89
CA GLN A 616 30.20 10.33 -1.70
C GLN A 616 30.14 11.82 -2.07
N SER A 617 30.89 12.24 -3.09
CA SER A 617 30.91 13.63 -3.55
C SER A 617 29.56 14.08 -4.11
N LEU A 618 28.85 13.19 -4.82
CA LEU A 618 27.47 13.43 -5.26
C LEU A 618 26.52 13.62 -4.07
N ARG A 619 26.63 12.78 -3.03
CA ARG A 619 25.86 12.96 -1.79
C ARG A 619 26.14 14.29 -1.11
N ALA A 620 27.40 14.74 -1.10
CA ALA A 620 27.81 16.00 -0.49
C ALA A 620 27.16 17.24 -1.16
N ILE A 621 26.75 17.12 -2.43
CA ILE A 621 26.04 18.19 -3.16
C ILE A 621 24.53 17.97 -3.23
N GLY A 622 24.00 17.00 -2.49
CA GLY A 622 22.56 16.78 -2.31
C GLY A 622 21.93 15.72 -3.21
N TYR A 623 22.72 14.94 -3.96
CA TYR A 623 22.19 13.78 -4.67
C TYR A 623 21.79 12.67 -3.71
N GLU A 624 20.69 12.02 -4.07
CA GLU A 624 20.29 10.79 -3.42
C GLU A 624 21.09 9.62 -4.02
N VAL A 625 21.93 9.00 -3.19
CA VAL A 625 22.66 7.77 -3.50
C VAL A 625 22.29 6.70 -2.48
N ARG A 626 21.91 5.52 -2.97
CA ARG A 626 21.51 4.39 -2.15
C ARG A 626 22.49 3.24 -2.31
N SER A 627 22.80 2.61 -1.19
CA SER A 627 23.55 1.35 -1.02
C SER A 627 22.74 0.37 -0.16
N HIS A 628 23.26 -0.83 0.04
CA HIS A 628 22.73 -1.81 1.00
C HIS A 628 22.44 -1.22 2.40
N ASN A 629 23.33 -0.37 2.91
CA ASN A 629 23.18 0.25 4.24
C ASN A 629 21.98 1.20 4.33
N THR A 630 21.72 1.91 3.24
CA THR A 630 20.58 2.84 3.15
C THR A 630 19.28 2.13 2.75
N ASN A 631 19.38 1.06 1.96
CA ASN A 631 18.30 0.23 1.45
C ASN A 631 18.80 -1.23 1.32
N PRO A 632 18.45 -2.13 2.27
CA PRO A 632 18.97 -3.51 2.34
C PRO A 632 18.72 -4.41 1.13
N GLN A 633 18.01 -3.92 0.11
CA GLN A 633 17.64 -4.66 -1.10
C GLN A 633 18.47 -4.30 -2.30
N ILE A 634 19.33 -3.29 -2.16
CA ILE A 634 20.45 -3.12 -3.05
C ILE A 634 21.50 -4.15 -2.61
N PRO A 635 22.01 -5.00 -3.52
CA PRO A 635 23.13 -5.88 -3.24
C PRO A 635 24.30 -5.14 -2.59
N MET A 636 25.11 -5.83 -1.78
CA MET A 636 26.22 -5.19 -1.06
C MET A 636 27.25 -4.52 -1.97
N ASP A 637 27.36 -4.96 -3.22
CA ASP A 637 28.29 -4.47 -4.24
C ASP A 637 27.66 -3.53 -5.27
N GLU A 638 26.42 -3.09 -5.05
CA GLU A 638 25.68 -2.23 -5.98
C GLU A 638 25.27 -0.91 -5.33
N TYR A 639 25.07 0.10 -6.18
CA TYR A 639 24.60 1.42 -5.80
C TYR A 639 23.52 1.91 -6.76
N LEU A 640 22.66 2.79 -6.28
CA LEU A 640 21.57 3.38 -7.05
C LEU A 640 21.57 4.90 -6.87
N ILE A 641 21.54 5.63 -7.98
CA ILE A 641 21.26 7.06 -8.03
C ILE A 641 19.84 7.23 -8.63
N PRO A 642 18.80 7.42 -7.81
CA PRO A 642 17.42 7.45 -8.29
C PRO A 642 17.08 8.63 -9.21
N TYR A 643 17.75 9.77 -9.08
CA TYR A 643 17.38 10.99 -9.78
C TYR A 643 18.59 11.69 -10.39
N ALA A 644 18.41 12.29 -11.57
CA ALA A 644 19.42 13.08 -12.28
C ALA A 644 19.66 14.48 -11.66
N PHE A 645 18.89 14.83 -10.63
CA PHE A 645 18.99 16.07 -9.88
C PHE A 645 19.13 15.78 -8.37
N PRO A 646 19.71 16.71 -7.60
CA PRO A 646 19.70 16.67 -6.15
C PRO A 646 18.26 16.64 -5.59
N THR A 647 17.94 15.73 -4.67
CA THR A 647 16.58 15.67 -4.06
C THR A 647 16.42 16.61 -2.88
N LEU A 648 17.54 17.13 -2.33
CA LEU A 648 17.60 18.31 -1.46
C LEU A 648 16.71 18.25 -0.21
N ASN A 649 16.30 17.05 0.21
CA ASN A 649 15.34 16.84 1.28
C ASN A 649 16.06 16.79 2.64
N PRO A 650 15.80 17.74 3.57
CA PRO A 650 16.42 17.76 4.90
C PRO A 650 16.04 16.54 5.76
N LYS A 651 14.96 15.83 5.39
CA LYS A 651 14.50 14.61 6.04
C LYS A 651 14.99 13.35 5.33
N SER A 652 15.88 13.46 4.33
CA SER A 652 16.45 12.30 3.65
C SER A 652 17.18 11.41 4.64
N VAL A 653 16.87 10.12 4.61
CA VAL A 653 17.52 9.09 5.44
C VAL A 653 19.03 9.02 5.15
N GLN A 654 19.45 9.52 3.97
CA GLN A 654 20.84 9.62 3.56
C GLN A 654 21.63 10.62 4.39
N LEU A 655 21.01 11.63 4.99
CA LEU A 655 21.75 12.55 5.87
C LEU A 655 22.17 11.90 7.18
N ARG A 656 21.67 10.69 7.48
CA ARG A 656 21.82 10.03 8.79
C ARG A 656 22.47 8.64 8.71
N LYS A 657 22.72 8.12 7.51
CA LYS A 657 23.24 6.76 7.29
C LYS A 657 24.52 6.80 6.46
N ILE A 658 25.52 6.02 6.86
CA ILE A 658 26.79 5.86 6.13
C ILE A 658 26.50 5.17 4.78
N LEU A 659 27.21 5.57 3.73
CA LEU A 659 27.11 4.91 2.41
C LEU A 659 27.61 3.47 2.51
#